data_AF-V6S4E8-F1
#
_entry.id   AF-V6S4E8-F1
#
_cell.length_a   1.000
_cell.length_b   1.000
_cell.length_c   1.000
_cell.angle_alpha   90.00
_cell.angle_beta   90.00
_cell.angle_gamma   90.00
#
_symmetry.space_group_name_H-M   'P 1'
#
loop_
_entity.id
_entity.type
_entity.pdbx_description
1 polymer ?
#
loop_
_entity_poly.entity_id
_entity_poly.type
_entity_poly.pdbx_seq_one_letter_code
_entity_poly.pdbx_strand_id
1 'polypeptide(L)'
;MKKQLLSVAVLLLGFSLFSNAQTSEKEKTAREWIKSNAKELNLASERDLSLRFVRKSVSGETLRFQQMINEVPVFDTEIVIHFSPSGAITHSDFNVDKGVNVINTIPQISKEQAIELADKAVEVSGMVTYQETKLFVYNKTGATKLVYRVVTNFETKSGSWETIVDANTGEIISVKDIAIYCGNSCTASHDHNFKASDKKEQKYFMPKESATALGFVGGTGMVYSSDPLSVAHVAYGGNYVDGNDATNASLDAARSSVTLPEIDLTAGVYKLKSSYVEIKNLENPNKGLFTQATSDFSFNRNNDAFEATNVFYHTDKSLRYINETLGIPCRPLTNSGVLWFDPSGENGADNSHYTNGTLVFGEGCVDDGEDGDVIWHELGHGLHDWVTGGSLSQVNGLSEGSGDYWAQSNSRALGQWTSSDAAYHWMFNWDGHNACWGGRITNYTALYPGGLVNQIHTDGQIWATALMKIWDVIGREKTDKAFLEGLSLTNSSTNQQNAAIAVRQAAIDMNYSCADVKVFTDKFTATGYVMPAIPLRINCPGTQTVSADGAGNYTIPNFSGLANAINSNCDAVVTQSPVPGSVVGVGTHTITMTATSGTSVNCNFSLVVQSNLGVNDFVKNTFMIYPNPASSTITIKGDNFDNEEVEIYNMLGQNVMQRALVTNESVLDISKLANGVYTVYFVNAKVSHKFVKQ
;
A
#
# COMPACT_ATOMS: atom_id res chain seq x y z
N MET A 1 24.38 -48.93 43.84
CA MET A 1 25.16 -48.73 42.60
C MET A 1 24.50 -49.47 41.45
N LYS A 2 23.76 -48.77 40.58
CA LYS A 2 23.60 -49.08 39.14
C LYS A 2 22.66 -48.03 38.54
N LYS A 3 23.13 -47.44 37.45
CA LYS A 3 22.51 -46.38 36.65
C LYS A 3 21.20 -46.89 36.03
N GLN A 4 20.15 -46.06 36.04
CA GLN A 4 19.08 -46.13 35.05
C GLN A 4 18.99 -44.78 34.35
N LEU A 5 19.13 -44.83 33.03
CA LEU A 5 18.86 -43.75 32.10
C LEU A 5 17.36 -43.46 32.11
N LEU A 6 16.99 -42.19 32.24
CA LEU A 6 15.81 -41.66 31.57
C LEU A 6 16.25 -40.44 30.75
N SER A 7 16.22 -40.60 29.44
CA SER A 7 16.52 -39.57 28.46
C SER A 7 15.38 -38.55 28.45
N VAL A 8 15.58 -37.39 29.05
CA VAL A 8 14.71 -36.23 28.82
C VAL A 8 15.28 -35.47 27.63
N ALA A 9 14.63 -35.61 26.48
CA ALA A 9 14.86 -34.75 25.33
C ALA A 9 14.36 -33.34 25.69
N VAL A 10 15.27 -32.47 26.12
CA VAL A 10 15.02 -31.02 26.21
C VAL A 10 15.03 -30.51 24.78
N LEU A 11 13.85 -30.26 24.21
CA LEU A 11 13.70 -29.46 23.00
C LEU A 11 14.07 -28.02 23.39
N LEU A 12 15.35 -27.67 23.23
CA LEU A 12 15.81 -26.29 23.15
C LEU A 12 15.30 -25.72 21.82
N LEU A 13 14.07 -25.20 21.82
CA LEU A 13 13.64 -24.21 20.84
C LEU A 13 14.41 -22.93 21.16
N GLY A 14 15.65 -22.87 20.65
CA GLY A 14 16.38 -21.62 20.55
C GLY A 14 15.58 -20.69 19.66
N PHE A 15 15.00 -19.65 20.24
CA PHE A 15 14.59 -18.47 19.50
C PHE A 15 15.86 -17.83 18.93
N SER A 16 16.21 -18.23 17.72
CA SER A 16 17.12 -17.47 16.86
C SER A 16 16.43 -16.15 16.56
N LEU A 17 16.91 -15.08 17.18
CA LEU A 17 16.76 -13.72 16.67
C LEU A 17 17.47 -13.70 15.31
N PHE A 18 16.76 -14.08 14.25
CA PHE A 18 17.18 -13.79 12.90
C PHE A 18 17.12 -12.27 12.75
N SER A 19 18.28 -11.62 12.75
CA SER A 19 18.48 -10.49 11.87
C SER A 19 18.14 -10.98 10.47
N ASN A 20 16.91 -10.74 10.01
CA ASN A 20 16.52 -11.01 8.64
C ASN A 20 17.32 -10.06 7.76
N ALA A 21 18.54 -10.47 7.40
CA ALA A 21 19.25 -9.88 6.27
C ALA A 21 18.31 -10.02 5.07
N GLN A 22 17.77 -8.90 4.59
CA GLN A 22 16.94 -8.92 3.40
C GLN A 22 17.83 -9.37 2.25
N THR A 23 17.47 -10.48 1.62
CA THR A 23 18.21 -11.06 0.50
C THR A 23 17.36 -10.99 -0.75
N SER A 24 18.02 -10.88 -1.91
CA SER A 24 17.36 -10.94 -3.21
C SER A 24 18.19 -11.75 -4.18
N GLU A 25 17.53 -12.60 -4.96
CA GLU A 25 18.15 -13.32 -6.07
C GLU A 25 18.68 -12.35 -7.15
N LYS A 26 18.16 -11.11 -7.19
CA LYS A 26 18.59 -10.06 -8.12
C LYS A 26 19.81 -9.28 -7.66
N GLU A 27 20.30 -9.51 -6.43
CA GLU A 27 21.43 -8.76 -5.87
C GLU A 27 22.68 -8.87 -6.76
N LYS A 28 22.96 -10.07 -7.28
CA LYS A 28 24.11 -10.29 -8.18
C LYS A 28 24.02 -9.41 -9.43
N THR A 29 22.87 -9.41 -10.10
CA THR A 29 22.62 -8.61 -11.30
C THR A 29 22.69 -7.10 -11.00
N ALA A 30 22.18 -6.68 -9.84
CA ALA A 30 22.26 -5.28 -9.40
C ALA A 30 23.71 -4.84 -9.20
N ARG A 31 24.54 -5.67 -8.54
CA ARG A 31 25.96 -5.40 -8.35
C ARG A 31 26.70 -5.32 -9.69
N GLU A 32 26.46 -6.26 -10.61
CA GLU A 32 27.05 -6.23 -11.96
C GLU A 32 26.68 -4.95 -12.74
N TRP A 33 25.45 -4.46 -12.58
CA TRP A 33 25.04 -3.17 -13.14
C TRP A 33 25.79 -2.01 -12.50
N ILE A 34 25.89 -1.97 -11.17
CA ILE A 34 26.63 -0.94 -10.43
C ILE A 34 28.09 -0.90 -10.90
N LYS A 35 28.72 -2.06 -11.08
CA LYS A 35 30.08 -2.17 -11.64
C LYS A 35 30.22 -1.50 -12.99
N SER A 36 29.29 -1.80 -13.88
CA SER A 36 29.32 -1.37 -15.27
C SER A 36 29.13 0.15 -15.38
N ASN A 37 28.47 0.73 -14.38
CA ASN A 37 28.23 2.18 -14.24
C ASN A 37 29.14 2.85 -13.21
N ALA A 38 30.18 2.16 -12.71
CA ALA A 38 31.03 2.66 -11.62
C ALA A 38 31.74 3.98 -11.94
N LYS A 39 31.98 4.30 -13.23
CA LYS A 39 32.56 5.59 -13.64
C LYS A 39 31.63 6.77 -13.38
N GLU A 40 30.32 6.60 -13.56
CA GLU A 40 29.32 7.63 -13.30
C GLU A 40 29.06 7.77 -11.79
N LEU A 41 29.07 6.62 -11.09
CA LEU A 41 28.93 6.52 -9.63
C LEU A 41 30.20 6.97 -8.87
N ASN A 42 31.37 6.98 -9.52
CA ASN A 42 32.68 7.30 -8.94
C ASN A 42 32.99 6.54 -7.64
N LEU A 43 32.61 5.26 -7.60
CA LEU A 43 32.90 4.37 -6.48
C LEU A 43 34.34 3.84 -6.58
N ALA A 44 35.05 3.80 -5.45
CA ALA A 44 36.41 3.24 -5.38
C ALA A 44 36.41 1.71 -5.62
N SER A 45 35.37 1.01 -5.13
CA SER A 45 35.20 -0.44 -5.29
C SER A 45 33.75 -0.89 -5.02
N GLU A 46 33.31 -1.98 -5.64
CA GLU A 46 32.00 -2.61 -5.35
C GLU A 46 31.94 -3.27 -3.96
N ARG A 47 33.10 -3.56 -3.36
CA ARG A 47 33.20 -4.12 -2.00
C ARG A 47 32.80 -3.12 -0.92
N ASP A 48 32.66 -1.85 -1.31
CA ASP A 48 32.28 -0.75 -0.44
C ASP A 48 30.75 -0.55 -0.41
N LEU A 49 29.97 -1.59 -0.75
CA LEU A 49 28.51 -1.54 -0.79
C LEU A 49 27.85 -2.70 -0.03
N SER A 50 26.94 -2.35 0.87
CA SER A 50 26.08 -3.29 1.60
C SER A 50 24.63 -3.20 1.13
N LEU A 51 23.97 -4.33 0.85
CA LEU A 51 22.53 -4.34 0.58
C LEU A 51 21.80 -4.06 1.89
N ARG A 52 21.10 -2.93 1.98
CA ARG A 52 20.44 -2.47 3.22
C ARG A 52 18.94 -2.70 3.22
N PHE A 53 18.29 -2.66 2.05
CA PHE A 53 16.84 -2.77 1.94
C PHE A 53 16.41 -3.37 0.59
N VAL A 54 15.41 -4.23 0.63
CA VAL A 54 14.77 -4.89 -0.53
C VAL A 54 13.26 -4.72 -0.38
N ARG A 55 12.63 -4.16 -1.42
CA ARG A 55 11.18 -4.03 -1.49
C ARG A 55 10.64 -4.73 -2.73
N LYS A 56 9.72 -5.67 -2.52
CA LYS A 56 8.95 -6.32 -3.59
C LYS A 56 7.52 -5.78 -3.57
N SER A 57 7.01 -5.39 -4.73
CA SER A 57 5.61 -4.98 -4.87
C SER A 57 5.15 -5.03 -6.33
N VAL A 58 4.03 -4.39 -6.63
CA VAL A 58 3.32 -4.51 -7.91
C VAL A 58 4.07 -3.90 -9.09
N SER A 59 4.93 -2.89 -8.88
CA SER A 59 5.81 -2.37 -9.93
C SER A 59 7.07 -3.20 -10.15
N GLY A 60 7.41 -4.12 -9.25
CA GLY A 60 8.60 -4.94 -9.35
C GLY A 60 9.36 -5.07 -8.03
N GLU A 61 10.69 -5.07 -8.11
CA GLU A 61 11.58 -5.26 -6.97
C GLU A 61 12.68 -4.20 -6.93
N THR A 62 12.75 -3.44 -5.84
CA THR A 62 13.74 -2.38 -5.62
C THR A 62 14.77 -2.82 -4.58
N LEU A 63 16.05 -2.71 -4.92
CA LEU A 63 17.19 -2.99 -4.06
C LEU A 63 17.91 -1.68 -3.72
N ARG A 64 18.29 -1.51 -2.46
CA ARG A 64 18.96 -0.33 -1.93
C ARG A 64 20.30 -0.70 -1.32
N PHE A 65 21.37 -0.07 -1.80
CA PHE A 65 22.73 -0.31 -1.37
C PHE A 65 23.28 0.90 -0.62
N GLN A 66 23.91 0.64 0.52
CA GLN A 66 24.58 1.60 1.38
C GLN A 66 26.06 1.64 1.05
N GLN A 67 26.65 2.83 0.88
CA GLN A 67 28.11 3.00 0.78
C GLN A 67 28.75 2.73 2.15
N MET A 68 29.87 2.02 2.14
CA MET A 68 30.58 1.52 3.32
C MET A 68 32.07 1.90 3.26
N ILE A 69 32.67 2.17 4.41
CA ILE A 69 34.12 2.25 4.58
C ILE A 69 34.48 1.41 5.80
N ASN A 70 35.33 0.40 5.61
CA ASN A 70 35.76 -0.51 6.69
C ASN A 70 34.56 -1.00 7.54
N GLU A 71 33.52 -1.49 6.85
CA GLU A 71 32.26 -2.01 7.43
C GLU A 71 31.38 -0.99 8.17
N VAL A 72 31.72 0.31 8.13
CA VAL A 72 30.89 1.39 8.68
C VAL A 72 30.17 2.13 7.54
N PRO A 73 28.85 2.37 7.65
CA PRO A 73 28.11 3.08 6.62
C PRO A 73 28.57 4.54 6.49
N VAL A 74 28.67 5.02 5.25
CA VAL A 74 28.82 6.45 4.96
C VAL A 74 27.48 7.14 5.18
N PHE A 75 27.48 8.25 5.90
CA PHE A 75 26.26 8.95 6.27
C PHE A 75 25.53 9.49 5.03
N ASP A 76 24.21 9.25 4.96
CA ASP A 76 23.31 9.80 3.94
C ASP A 76 23.79 9.47 2.50
N THR A 77 24.03 8.18 2.26
CA THR A 77 24.38 7.66 0.92
C THR A 77 23.57 6.42 0.59
N GLU A 78 23.14 6.32 -0.65
CA GLU A 78 22.32 5.23 -1.14
C GLU A 78 22.45 5.05 -2.66
N ILE A 79 22.40 3.81 -3.13
CA ILE A 79 22.18 3.48 -4.54
C ILE A 79 20.91 2.63 -4.63
N VAL A 80 19.94 3.07 -5.42
CA VAL A 80 18.66 2.41 -5.65
C VAL A 80 18.69 1.79 -7.04
N ILE A 81 18.39 0.49 -7.12
CA ILE A 81 18.25 -0.26 -8.37
C ILE A 81 16.88 -0.92 -8.39
N HIS A 82 16.07 -0.60 -9.39
CA HIS A 82 14.73 -1.15 -9.55
C HIS A 82 14.64 -2.09 -10.75
N PHE A 83 14.04 -3.25 -10.51
CA PHE A 83 13.74 -4.25 -11.51
C PHE A 83 12.24 -4.35 -11.71
N SER A 84 11.77 -4.11 -12.93
CA SER A 84 10.38 -4.36 -13.33
C SER A 84 9.95 -5.82 -13.10
N PRO A 85 8.65 -6.15 -13.21
CA PRO A 85 8.17 -7.52 -13.00
C PRO A 85 8.72 -8.51 -14.04
N SER A 86 9.19 -8.01 -15.18
CA SER A 86 9.89 -8.80 -16.20
C SER A 86 11.34 -9.16 -15.84
N GLY A 87 11.89 -8.58 -14.77
CA GLY A 87 13.27 -8.76 -14.35
C GLY A 87 14.28 -7.82 -14.99
N ALA A 88 13.85 -6.91 -15.88
CA ALA A 88 14.71 -5.87 -16.45
C ALA A 88 14.91 -4.71 -15.46
N ILE A 89 16.13 -4.16 -15.41
CA ILE A 89 16.42 -2.91 -14.69
C ILE A 89 15.80 -1.75 -15.48
N THR A 90 14.82 -1.08 -14.89
CA THR A 90 14.03 -0.02 -15.54
C THR A 90 14.20 1.33 -14.88
N HIS A 91 14.76 1.39 -13.67
CA HIS A 91 15.07 2.62 -12.98
C HIS A 91 16.28 2.46 -12.06
N SER A 92 17.01 3.55 -11.85
CA SER A 92 18.07 3.67 -10.87
C SER A 92 18.17 5.11 -10.39
N ASP A 93 18.46 5.30 -9.11
CA ASP A 93 18.73 6.61 -8.51
C ASP A 93 19.87 6.45 -7.50
N PHE A 94 20.67 7.48 -7.24
CA PHE A 94 21.81 7.37 -6.33
C PHE A 94 22.22 8.69 -5.70
N ASN A 95 22.65 8.58 -4.44
CA ASN A 95 23.32 9.58 -3.64
C ASN A 95 24.59 8.96 -3.05
N VAL A 96 25.76 9.30 -3.57
CA VAL A 96 27.04 8.72 -3.12
C VAL A 96 28.01 9.83 -2.76
N ASP A 97 28.76 9.66 -1.68
CA ASP A 97 29.79 10.61 -1.30
C ASP A 97 31.08 10.30 -2.04
N LYS A 98 31.43 11.19 -2.98
CA LYS A 98 32.62 11.06 -3.84
C LYS A 98 33.89 11.58 -3.17
N GLY A 99 33.77 12.39 -2.11
CA GLY A 99 34.88 13.06 -1.43
C GLY A 99 35.28 12.38 -0.12
N VAL A 100 34.63 11.28 0.24
CA VAL A 100 34.89 10.55 1.48
C VAL A 100 36.25 9.85 1.43
N ASN A 101 37.06 10.03 2.48
CA ASN A 101 38.37 9.39 2.62
C ASN A 101 38.27 8.08 3.40
N VAL A 102 39.15 7.13 3.11
CA VAL A 102 39.30 5.93 3.96
C VAL A 102 39.96 6.33 5.28
N ILE A 103 39.27 6.07 6.39
CA ILE A 103 39.72 6.41 7.76
C ILE A 103 39.72 5.16 8.66
N ASN A 104 40.36 5.27 9.83
CA ASN A 104 40.17 4.29 10.90
C ASN A 104 38.71 4.36 11.40
N THR A 105 38.05 3.20 11.47
CA THR A 105 36.65 3.08 11.89
C THR A 105 36.48 2.48 13.28
N ILE A 106 37.56 2.40 14.06
CA ILE A 106 37.52 1.99 15.47
C ILE A 106 37.31 3.23 16.36
N PRO A 107 36.14 3.39 17.01
CA PRO A 107 35.85 4.54 17.87
C PRO A 107 36.74 4.55 19.12
N GLN A 108 37.09 5.74 19.62
CA GLN A 108 37.88 5.92 20.85
C GLN A 108 37.02 6.23 22.08
N ILE A 109 35.76 6.66 21.88
CA ILE A 109 34.75 6.75 22.95
C ILE A 109 33.76 5.60 22.82
N SER A 110 33.13 5.20 23.92
CA SER A 110 32.07 4.20 23.87
C SER A 110 30.77 4.77 23.30
N LYS A 111 29.90 3.87 22.84
CA LYS A 111 28.54 4.21 22.43
C LYS A 111 27.76 4.89 23.57
N GLU A 112 27.93 4.39 24.80
CA GLU A 112 27.25 4.90 25.99
C GLU A 112 27.73 6.32 26.32
N GLN A 113 29.03 6.59 26.20
CA GLN A 113 29.57 7.94 26.38
C GLN A 113 29.04 8.91 25.32
N ALA A 114 28.89 8.49 24.07
CA ALA A 114 28.29 9.32 23.03
C ALA A 114 26.82 9.64 23.32
N ILE A 115 26.05 8.69 23.86
CA ILE A 115 24.66 8.90 24.30
C ILE A 115 24.62 9.91 25.44
N GLU A 116 25.47 9.78 26.46
CA GLU A 116 25.52 10.73 27.59
C GLU A 116 25.84 12.16 27.13
N LEU A 117 26.77 12.31 26.19
CA LEU A 117 27.13 13.60 25.59
C LEU A 117 25.96 14.19 24.79
N ALA A 118 25.26 13.36 24.01
CA ALA A 118 24.10 13.77 23.24
C ALA A 118 22.91 14.14 24.12
N ASP A 119 22.58 13.32 25.12
CA ASP A 119 21.51 13.59 26.08
C ASP A 119 21.73 14.93 26.79
N LYS A 120 22.98 15.23 27.16
CA LYS A 120 23.37 16.50 27.76
C LYS A 120 23.23 17.66 26.78
N ALA A 121 23.57 17.47 25.51
CA ALA A 121 23.50 18.52 24.49
C ALA A 121 22.05 18.93 24.15
N VAL A 122 21.10 17.99 24.25
CA VAL A 122 19.67 18.26 23.98
C VAL A 122 18.82 18.39 25.24
N GLU A 123 19.46 18.30 26.41
CA GLU A 123 18.86 18.41 27.75
C GLU A 123 17.72 17.41 28.01
N VAL A 124 17.93 16.13 27.66
CA VAL A 124 16.93 15.07 27.83
C VAL A 124 16.41 15.02 29.27
N SER A 125 15.08 15.08 29.41
CA SER A 125 14.38 14.91 30.68
C SER A 125 13.03 14.23 30.50
N GLY A 126 12.54 13.56 31.54
CA GLY A 126 11.31 12.76 31.48
C GLY A 126 11.45 11.48 30.65
N MET A 127 10.33 11.04 30.08
CA MET A 127 10.20 9.83 29.28
C MET A 127 10.88 9.96 27.92
N VAL A 128 11.80 9.05 27.63
CA VAL A 128 12.34 8.82 26.29
C VAL A 128 11.48 7.80 25.57
N THR A 129 10.88 8.23 24.46
CA THR A 129 10.01 7.42 23.61
C THR A 129 10.81 6.68 22.54
N TYR A 130 11.91 7.27 22.09
CA TYR A 130 12.84 6.68 21.13
C TYR A 130 14.27 7.13 21.39
N GLN A 131 15.23 6.19 21.33
CA GLN A 131 16.66 6.51 21.30
C GLN A 131 17.40 5.50 20.44
N GLU A 132 18.12 5.99 19.44
CA GLU A 132 18.97 5.18 18.58
C GLU A 132 20.38 5.76 18.54
N THR A 133 21.38 4.89 18.44
CA THR A 133 22.76 5.32 18.22
C THR A 133 23.45 4.39 17.22
N LYS A 134 23.91 4.98 16.12
CA LYS A 134 24.59 4.30 15.01
C LYS A 134 25.92 4.99 14.71
N LEU A 135 26.90 4.20 14.27
CA LEU A 135 28.21 4.69 13.87
C LEU A 135 28.21 4.95 12.36
N PHE A 136 28.74 6.10 11.94
CA PHE A 136 28.84 6.49 10.53
C PHE A 136 30.21 7.08 10.19
N VAL A 137 30.61 6.94 8.93
CA VAL A 137 31.62 7.79 8.33
C VAL A 137 30.94 9.04 7.76
N TYR A 138 31.39 10.21 8.21
CA TYR A 138 30.71 11.48 7.98
C TYR A 138 31.62 12.48 7.31
N ASN A 139 31.16 13.10 6.23
CA ASN A 139 31.97 14.01 5.40
C ASN A 139 31.24 15.32 5.08
N LYS A 140 30.37 15.79 5.97
CA LYS A 140 29.62 17.06 5.77
C LYS A 140 30.29 18.27 6.44
N THR A 141 31.46 18.11 7.09
CA THR A 141 32.22 19.20 7.75
C THR A 141 33.41 19.70 6.94
N GLY A 142 33.60 19.21 5.71
CA GLY A 142 34.80 19.46 4.90
C GLY A 142 35.99 18.53 5.22
N ALA A 143 35.86 17.67 6.24
CA ALA A 143 36.79 16.59 6.54
C ALA A 143 36.01 15.29 6.85
N THR A 144 36.61 14.15 6.50
CA THR A 144 36.03 12.83 6.80
C THR A 144 36.30 12.45 8.26
N LYS A 145 35.24 12.25 9.04
CA LYS A 145 35.27 11.90 10.46
C LYS A 145 34.48 10.61 10.73
N LEU A 146 34.86 9.89 11.78
CA LEU A 146 34.03 8.83 12.35
C LEU A 146 33.12 9.45 13.41
N VAL A 147 31.81 9.22 13.32
CA VAL A 147 30.83 9.86 14.21
C VAL A 147 29.81 8.86 14.73
N TYR A 148 29.33 9.09 15.96
CA TYR A 148 28.07 8.54 16.43
C TYR A 148 26.94 9.50 16.08
N ARG A 149 25.92 8.99 15.39
CA ARG A 149 24.63 9.66 15.23
C ARG A 149 23.72 9.15 16.33
N VAL A 150 23.32 10.02 17.24
CA VAL A 150 22.36 9.76 18.31
C VAL A 150 21.07 10.47 17.98
N VAL A 151 19.96 9.75 17.84
CA VAL A 151 18.61 10.34 17.69
C VAL A 151 17.84 10.06 18.96
N THR A 152 17.25 11.09 19.57
CA THR A 152 16.45 10.97 20.79
C THR A 152 15.14 11.74 20.66
N ASN A 153 14.03 11.07 20.94
CA ASN A 153 12.70 11.68 21.08
C ASN A 153 12.24 11.48 22.53
N PHE A 154 11.67 12.52 23.14
CA PHE A 154 11.34 12.49 24.56
C PHE A 154 10.25 13.50 24.93
N GLU A 155 9.45 13.17 25.93
CA GLU A 155 8.14 13.81 26.16
C GLU A 155 8.22 15.31 26.49
N THR A 156 9.33 15.75 27.09
CA THR A 156 9.48 17.13 27.58
C THR A 156 9.88 18.12 26.50
N LYS A 157 10.33 17.63 25.33
CA LYS A 157 10.74 18.47 24.22
C LYS A 157 10.30 17.83 22.90
N SER A 158 9.31 18.46 22.28
CA SER A 158 8.75 18.02 21.01
C SER A 158 9.82 17.89 19.92
N GLY A 159 9.62 16.95 19.01
CA GLY A 159 10.44 16.74 17.83
C GLY A 159 11.40 15.56 17.94
N SER A 160 12.33 15.49 17.00
CA SER A 160 13.29 14.38 16.90
C SER A 160 14.71 14.91 16.85
N TRP A 161 15.44 14.74 17.95
CA TRP A 161 16.72 15.43 18.13
C TRP A 161 17.89 14.56 17.69
N GLU A 162 18.48 14.91 16.54
CA GLU A 162 19.71 14.33 16.02
C GLU A 162 20.93 15.06 16.57
N THR A 163 21.79 14.32 17.28
CA THR A 163 23.12 14.76 17.68
C THR A 163 24.20 13.97 16.96
N ILE A 164 25.12 14.65 16.30
CA ILE A 164 26.32 14.07 15.70
C ILE A 164 27.49 14.29 16.67
N VAL A 165 28.07 13.20 17.15
CA VAL A 165 29.19 13.19 18.11
C VAL A 165 30.43 12.61 17.45
N ASP A 166 31.56 13.30 17.50
CA ASP A 166 32.84 12.77 17.03
C ASP A 166 33.21 11.51 17.84
N ALA A 167 33.35 10.37 17.17
CA ALA A 167 33.55 9.08 17.81
C ALA A 167 34.98 8.89 18.37
N ASN A 168 35.87 9.86 18.14
CA ASN A 168 37.23 9.85 18.68
C ASN A 168 37.40 10.83 19.84
N THR A 169 36.78 12.01 19.76
CA THR A 169 37.00 13.10 20.72
C THR A 169 35.83 13.34 21.67
N GLY A 170 34.61 12.90 21.31
CA GLY A 170 33.38 13.29 22.01
C GLY A 170 32.91 14.72 21.72
N GLU A 171 33.51 15.40 20.75
CA GLU A 171 33.07 16.72 20.29
C GLU A 171 31.65 16.63 19.69
N ILE A 172 30.74 17.51 20.11
CA ILE A 172 29.43 17.66 19.48
C ILE A 172 29.61 18.44 18.18
N ILE A 173 29.40 17.78 17.05
CA ILE A 173 29.53 18.34 15.70
C ILE A 173 28.26 19.09 15.31
N SER A 174 27.09 18.54 15.61
CA SER A 174 25.80 19.19 15.34
C SER A 174 24.70 18.66 16.24
N VAL A 175 23.72 19.51 16.51
CA VAL A 175 22.42 19.18 17.13
C VAL A 175 21.35 19.76 16.24
N LYS A 176 20.39 18.95 15.79
CA LYS A 176 19.29 19.38 14.91
C LYS A 176 18.00 18.66 15.26
N ASP A 177 16.89 19.36 15.10
CA ASP A 177 15.60 18.71 14.99
C ASP A 177 15.43 18.19 13.56
N ILE A 178 15.01 16.94 13.42
CA ILE A 178 14.79 16.25 12.15
C ILE A 178 13.34 15.75 12.00
N ALA A 179 12.44 16.13 12.91
CA ALA A 179 11.01 15.94 12.69
C ALA A 179 10.54 16.76 11.47
N ILE A 180 9.49 16.28 10.80
CA ILE A 180 8.92 16.92 9.63
C ILE A 180 7.58 17.52 10.01
N TYR A 181 7.48 18.85 9.96
CA TYR A 181 6.38 19.62 10.52
C TYR A 181 5.42 20.17 9.46
N CYS A 182 4.12 20.22 9.80
CA CYS A 182 3.12 21.05 9.12
C CYS A 182 2.40 21.97 10.13
N GLY A 183 2.17 23.24 9.77
CA GLY A 183 1.49 24.24 10.61
C GLY A 183 1.90 25.70 10.38
N ASN A 184 1.27 26.65 11.08
CA ASN A 184 1.45 28.12 10.91
C ASN A 184 2.90 28.61 11.13
N SER A 185 3.67 27.90 11.96
CA SER A 185 5.10 28.16 12.17
C SER A 185 5.98 27.92 10.93
N CYS A 186 5.43 27.34 9.86
CA CYS A 186 6.18 26.90 8.67
C CYS A 186 6.25 27.94 7.52
N THR A 187 5.71 29.15 7.69
CA THR A 187 5.68 30.14 6.58
C THR A 187 6.98 30.95 6.41
N ALA A 188 7.85 31.00 7.42
CA ALA A 188 9.20 31.54 7.29
C ALA A 188 10.05 31.15 8.51
N SER A 189 11.15 30.44 8.26
CA SER A 189 12.23 30.10 9.20
C SER A 189 11.92 29.06 10.29
N HIS A 190 12.79 28.05 10.38
CA HIS A 190 12.89 27.04 11.42
C HIS A 190 13.29 27.65 12.79
N ASP A 191 12.45 28.51 13.35
CA ASP A 191 12.67 29.06 14.70
C ASP A 191 11.50 28.67 15.61
N HIS A 192 11.59 27.46 16.16
CA HIS A 192 10.63 26.97 17.14
C HIS A 192 10.93 27.60 18.50
N ASN A 193 10.12 28.59 18.89
CA ASN A 193 10.13 29.14 20.25
C ASN A 193 9.57 28.08 21.22
N PHE A 194 10.43 27.19 21.69
CA PHE A 194 10.13 26.22 22.72
C PHE A 194 9.80 26.91 24.05
N LYS A 195 8.65 26.57 24.64
CA LYS A 195 8.41 26.83 26.07
C LYS A 195 8.93 25.63 26.87
N ALA A 196 10.11 25.79 27.45
CA ALA A 196 10.65 24.79 28.36
C ALA A 196 9.76 24.56 29.57
N SER A 197 9.53 23.29 29.91
CA SER A 197 9.07 22.90 31.24
C SER A 197 10.16 23.23 32.26
N ASP A 198 9.84 24.04 33.27
CA ASP A 198 10.75 24.41 34.36
C ASP A 198 11.10 23.23 35.31
N LYS A 199 10.51 22.04 35.11
CA LYS A 199 10.74 20.86 35.95
C LYS A 199 11.67 19.86 35.26
N LYS A 200 12.92 19.77 35.74
CA LYS A 200 13.86 18.72 35.34
C LYS A 200 13.47 17.38 35.97
N GLU A 201 12.64 16.62 35.27
CA GLU A 201 12.33 15.24 35.63
C GLU A 201 13.50 14.30 35.28
N GLN A 202 13.66 13.21 36.04
CA GLN A 202 14.71 12.24 35.76
C GLN A 202 14.44 11.51 34.44
N LYS A 203 15.47 11.30 33.61
CA LYS A 203 15.39 10.49 32.38
C LYS A 203 14.93 9.06 32.71
N TYR A 204 13.87 8.59 32.09
CA TYR A 204 13.47 7.18 32.07
C TYR A 204 13.00 6.78 30.66
N PHE A 205 13.01 5.50 30.34
CA PHE A 205 12.52 5.02 29.04
C PHE A 205 11.07 4.63 29.11
N MET A 206 10.31 4.89 28.04
CA MET A 206 8.94 4.44 27.91
C MET A 206 8.84 2.94 28.24
N PRO A 207 7.91 2.53 29.14
CA PRO A 207 7.78 1.15 29.53
C PRO A 207 7.51 0.25 28.32
N LYS A 208 8.26 -0.86 28.22
CA LYS A 208 7.94 -1.89 27.23
C LYS A 208 6.63 -2.57 27.64
N GLU A 209 5.62 -2.45 26.79
CA GLU A 209 4.37 -3.18 26.98
C GLU A 209 4.64 -4.69 26.96
N SER A 210 3.99 -5.41 27.87
CA SER A 210 4.07 -6.88 27.90
C SER A 210 3.37 -7.44 26.66
N ALA A 211 3.92 -8.50 26.07
CA ALA A 211 3.29 -9.20 24.95
C ALA A 211 2.04 -9.95 25.42
N THR A 212 0.92 -9.25 25.56
CA THR A 212 -0.40 -9.85 25.76
C THR A 212 -0.98 -10.26 24.41
N ALA A 213 -1.75 -11.35 24.41
CA ALA A 213 -2.49 -11.74 23.22
C ALA A 213 -3.49 -10.62 22.88
N LEU A 214 -3.37 -10.04 21.69
CA LEU A 214 -4.24 -8.98 21.21
C LEU A 214 -5.64 -9.54 20.95
N GLY A 215 -6.66 -8.79 21.34
CA GLY A 215 -8.07 -9.15 21.18
C GLY A 215 -8.77 -8.17 20.26
N PHE A 216 -8.48 -8.19 18.96
CA PHE A 216 -9.14 -7.25 18.03
C PHE A 216 -10.63 -7.55 17.88
N VAL A 217 -11.43 -6.52 18.05
CA VAL A 217 -12.89 -6.52 17.87
C VAL A 217 -13.32 -5.30 17.07
N GLY A 218 -14.54 -5.32 16.52
CA GLY A 218 -15.12 -4.14 15.87
C GLY A 218 -15.66 -3.13 16.89
N GLY A 219 -15.65 -1.86 16.53
CA GLY A 219 -16.23 -0.77 17.31
C GLY A 219 -16.94 0.27 16.45
N THR A 220 -17.45 1.30 17.11
CA THR A 220 -18.06 2.48 16.48
C THR A 220 -17.39 3.75 16.97
N GLY A 221 -17.38 4.79 16.14
CA GLY A 221 -16.88 6.12 16.53
C GLY A 221 -17.61 7.22 15.78
N MET A 222 -17.45 8.45 16.27
CA MET A 222 -17.88 9.67 15.58
C MET A 222 -16.64 10.44 15.16
N VAL A 223 -16.59 10.85 13.89
CA VAL A 223 -15.42 11.50 13.28
C VAL A 223 -15.87 12.63 12.34
N TYR A 224 -14.96 13.54 11.98
CA TYR A 224 -15.16 14.32 10.76
C TYR A 224 -14.69 13.48 9.57
N SER A 225 -15.47 13.40 8.49
CA SER A 225 -15.11 12.51 7.36
C SER A 225 -13.89 13.01 6.57
N SER A 226 -13.72 14.33 6.57
CA SER A 226 -12.58 15.13 6.14
C SER A 226 -12.45 16.23 7.18
N ASP A 227 -13.46 17.10 7.24
CA ASP A 227 -13.51 18.25 8.13
C ASP A 227 -14.98 18.76 8.23
N PRO A 228 -15.33 19.61 9.22
CA PRO A 228 -16.71 20.07 9.40
C PRO A 228 -17.19 21.03 8.30
N LEU A 229 -16.31 21.81 7.67
CA LEU A 229 -16.68 22.79 6.64
C LEU A 229 -17.07 22.10 5.34
N SER A 230 -16.29 21.09 4.94
CA SER A 230 -16.53 20.31 3.73
C SER A 230 -17.79 19.48 3.84
N VAL A 231 -18.14 18.96 5.02
CA VAL A 231 -19.42 18.27 5.22
C VAL A 231 -20.60 19.23 5.12
N ALA A 232 -20.47 20.44 5.67
CA ALA A 232 -21.54 21.43 5.71
C ALA A 232 -21.63 22.31 4.45
N HIS A 233 -20.61 22.28 3.58
CA HIS A 233 -20.46 23.13 2.40
C HIS A 233 -20.49 24.62 2.76
N VAL A 234 -19.73 25.01 3.79
CA VAL A 234 -19.66 26.39 4.32
C VAL A 234 -18.22 26.86 4.45
N ALA A 235 -18.03 28.18 4.52
CA ALA A 235 -16.73 28.75 4.87
C ALA A 235 -16.53 28.83 6.38
N TYR A 236 -15.28 28.90 6.83
CA TYR A 236 -14.94 29.14 8.23
C TYR A 236 -15.58 30.45 8.73
N GLY A 237 -16.26 30.39 9.87
CA GLY A 237 -17.00 31.51 10.46
C GLY A 237 -18.39 31.14 10.97
N GLY A 238 -19.03 32.08 11.67
CA GLY A 238 -20.36 31.87 12.24
C GLY A 238 -20.37 30.73 13.25
N ASN A 239 -21.15 29.67 12.97
CA ASN A 239 -21.21 28.47 13.81
C ASN A 239 -20.05 27.49 13.56
N TYR A 240 -19.22 27.73 12.55
CA TYR A 240 -18.12 26.87 12.14
C TYR A 240 -16.80 27.59 12.42
N VAL A 241 -16.50 27.73 13.70
CA VAL A 241 -15.22 28.23 14.21
C VAL A 241 -14.73 27.25 15.26
N ASP A 242 -13.41 27.18 15.44
CA ASP A 242 -12.81 26.30 16.45
C ASP A 242 -13.40 26.60 17.82
N GLY A 243 -13.33 27.85 18.28
CA GLY A 243 -13.97 28.23 19.54
C GLY A 243 -13.44 27.48 20.76
N ASN A 244 -12.19 27.01 20.74
CA ASN A 244 -11.49 26.30 21.81
C ASN A 244 -12.30 25.09 22.29
N ASP A 245 -12.51 24.14 21.38
CA ASP A 245 -13.27 22.88 21.54
C ASP A 245 -14.76 23.04 21.85
N ALA A 246 -15.28 24.27 21.88
CA ALA A 246 -16.70 24.50 22.06
C ALA A 246 -17.50 23.90 20.90
N THR A 247 -18.39 22.96 21.21
CA THR A 247 -19.28 22.38 20.20
C THR A 247 -20.63 23.09 20.11
N ASN A 248 -21.33 22.88 18.99
CA ASN A 248 -22.69 23.33 18.77
C ASN A 248 -23.43 22.37 17.81
N ALA A 249 -24.74 22.57 17.64
CA ALA A 249 -25.56 21.68 16.80
C ALA A 249 -25.09 21.58 15.34
N SER A 250 -24.48 22.63 14.79
CA SER A 250 -23.94 22.63 13.42
C SER A 250 -22.66 21.78 13.31
N LEU A 251 -21.73 21.92 14.27
CA LEU A 251 -20.52 21.09 14.36
C LEU A 251 -20.84 19.62 14.69
N ASP A 252 -21.85 19.40 15.52
CA ASP A 252 -22.35 18.06 15.86
C ASP A 252 -22.94 17.35 14.65
N ALA A 253 -23.71 18.08 13.83
CA ALA A 253 -24.32 17.54 12.61
C ALA A 253 -23.31 17.27 11.49
N ALA A 254 -22.11 17.87 11.55
CA ALA A 254 -21.04 17.65 10.58
C ALA A 254 -20.24 16.36 10.84
N ARG A 255 -20.39 15.73 12.02
CA ARG A 255 -19.75 14.44 12.30
C ARG A 255 -20.48 13.28 11.62
N SER A 256 -19.72 12.25 11.30
CA SER A 256 -20.20 11.00 10.71
C SER A 256 -19.96 9.83 11.66
N SER A 257 -20.95 8.94 11.77
CA SER A 257 -20.77 7.66 12.47
C SER A 257 -20.01 6.69 11.58
N VAL A 258 -18.97 6.08 12.11
CA VAL A 258 -18.08 5.17 11.38
C VAL A 258 -17.90 3.86 12.12
N THR A 259 -17.59 2.80 11.36
CA THR A 259 -17.12 1.54 11.92
C THR A 259 -15.61 1.60 12.11
N LEU A 260 -15.14 1.17 13.28
CA LEU A 260 -13.74 0.92 13.57
C LEU A 260 -13.52 -0.59 13.39
N PRO A 261 -12.85 -1.05 12.30
CA PRO A 261 -12.79 -2.48 11.99
C PRO A 261 -12.08 -3.30 13.05
N GLU A 262 -11.04 -2.72 13.66
CA GLU A 262 -10.25 -3.33 14.72
C GLU A 262 -9.96 -2.28 15.81
N ILE A 263 -10.35 -2.59 17.03
CA ILE A 263 -9.90 -1.97 18.27
C ILE A 263 -9.46 -3.09 19.22
N ASP A 264 -8.48 -2.83 20.08
CA ASP A 264 -8.00 -3.85 21.02
C ASP A 264 -8.94 -3.95 22.21
N LEU A 265 -9.40 -5.17 22.51
CA LEU A 265 -10.11 -5.54 23.71
C LEU A 265 -9.24 -6.50 24.53
N THR A 266 -8.51 -5.92 25.49
CA THR A 266 -7.67 -6.69 26.41
C THR A 266 -8.15 -6.47 27.84
N ALA A 267 -8.34 -7.57 28.58
CA ALA A 267 -8.79 -7.54 29.98
C ALA A 267 -10.08 -6.72 30.24
N GLY A 268 -11.00 -6.69 29.27
CA GLY A 268 -12.27 -5.96 29.39
C GLY A 268 -12.17 -4.44 29.15
N VAL A 269 -11.01 -3.96 28.67
CA VAL A 269 -10.77 -2.56 28.35
C VAL A 269 -10.55 -2.42 26.85
N TYR A 270 -11.25 -1.48 26.23
CA TYR A 270 -11.12 -1.14 24.82
C TYR A 270 -10.10 -0.02 24.63
N LYS A 271 -9.21 -0.17 23.66
CA LYS A 271 -8.18 0.81 23.29
C LYS A 271 -8.18 1.06 21.78
N LEU A 272 -7.91 2.30 21.37
CA LEU A 272 -7.65 2.67 19.98
C LEU A 272 -6.33 2.05 19.50
N LYS A 273 -6.40 0.79 19.10
CA LYS A 273 -5.29 -0.03 18.61
C LYS A 273 -5.81 -1.05 17.61
N SER A 274 -5.26 -1.03 16.41
CA SER A 274 -5.51 -2.00 15.34
C SER A 274 -4.24 -2.76 14.97
N SER A 275 -4.32 -3.60 13.94
CA SER A 275 -3.15 -4.20 13.32
C SER A 275 -2.24 -3.20 12.59
N TYR A 276 -2.66 -1.94 12.43
CA TYR A 276 -1.93 -0.89 11.71
C TYR A 276 -1.56 0.32 12.57
N VAL A 277 -2.38 0.69 13.55
CA VAL A 277 -2.27 1.97 14.27
C VAL A 277 -2.47 1.77 15.77
N GLU A 278 -1.79 2.54 16.60
CA GLU A 278 -1.97 2.53 18.05
C GLU A 278 -1.79 3.93 18.66
N ILE A 279 -2.74 4.30 19.54
CA ILE A 279 -2.62 5.51 20.36
C ILE A 279 -1.51 5.36 21.41
N LYS A 280 -0.69 6.40 21.55
CA LYS A 280 0.35 6.54 22.57
C LYS A 280 0.36 7.96 23.14
N ASN A 281 0.92 8.06 24.34
CA ASN A 281 1.37 9.32 24.94
C ASN A 281 2.88 9.42 24.66
N LEU A 282 3.28 10.34 23.81
CA LEU A 282 4.63 10.45 23.28
C LEU A 282 5.27 11.80 23.63
N GLU A 283 4.47 12.86 23.58
CA GLU A 283 4.88 14.23 23.88
C GLU A 283 3.91 14.90 24.85
N ASN A 284 4.38 15.95 25.53
CA ASN A 284 3.49 16.71 26.40
C ASN A 284 2.52 17.59 25.61
N PRO A 285 1.29 17.83 26.13
CA PRO A 285 0.73 17.25 27.35
C PRO A 285 0.25 15.80 27.18
N ASN A 286 0.52 14.98 28.19
CA ASN A 286 -0.06 13.64 28.28
C ASN A 286 -1.55 13.71 28.71
N LYS A 287 -2.49 13.84 27.77
CA LYS A 287 -3.94 13.88 28.06
C LYS A 287 -4.61 12.51 28.23
N GLY A 288 -3.97 11.43 27.79
CA GLY A 288 -4.38 10.05 28.06
C GLY A 288 -4.61 9.21 26.81
N LEU A 289 -4.91 7.93 27.02
CA LEU A 289 -5.12 6.96 25.92
C LEU A 289 -6.60 6.70 25.62
N PHE A 290 -7.50 7.43 26.30
CA PHE A 290 -8.95 7.43 26.10
C PHE A 290 -9.63 6.04 26.09
N THR A 291 -9.12 5.10 26.90
CA THR A 291 -9.65 3.74 26.98
C THR A 291 -11.11 3.68 27.42
N GLN A 292 -11.89 2.76 26.86
CA GLN A 292 -13.32 2.62 27.11
C GLN A 292 -13.69 1.28 27.77
N ALA A 293 -14.83 1.25 28.46
CA ALA A 293 -15.47 0.01 28.93
C ALA A 293 -16.39 -0.62 27.87
N THR A 294 -16.65 0.09 26.78
CA THR A 294 -17.48 -0.33 25.65
C THR A 294 -16.70 -0.16 24.34
N SER A 295 -17.16 -0.79 23.26
CA SER A 295 -16.60 -0.64 21.91
C SER A 295 -17.03 0.65 21.20
N ASP A 296 -17.57 1.63 21.94
CA ASP A 296 -18.15 2.86 21.39
C ASP A 296 -17.27 4.07 21.75
N PHE A 297 -16.67 4.67 20.73
CA PHE A 297 -15.80 5.85 20.77
C PHE A 297 -16.52 7.06 20.15
N SER A 298 -17.84 7.17 20.35
CA SER A 298 -18.66 8.26 19.81
C SER A 298 -18.61 9.51 20.70
N PHE A 299 -17.53 10.28 20.59
CA PHE A 299 -17.34 11.52 21.32
C PHE A 299 -17.84 12.74 20.54
N ASN A 300 -17.98 13.85 21.27
CA ASN A 300 -18.20 15.18 20.73
C ASN A 300 -16.87 15.94 20.82
N ARG A 301 -16.65 16.95 19.96
CA ARG A 301 -15.36 17.65 19.87
C ARG A 301 -14.91 18.35 21.14
N ASN A 302 -15.83 18.66 22.05
CA ASN A 302 -15.48 19.23 23.36
C ASN A 302 -14.84 18.23 24.33
N ASN A 303 -14.35 17.09 23.83
CA ASN A 303 -13.74 16.00 24.58
C ASN A 303 -12.56 15.49 23.77
N ASP A 304 -11.34 15.58 24.35
CA ASP A 304 -10.06 15.19 23.75
C ASP A 304 -10.03 13.77 23.13
N ALA A 305 -10.98 12.89 23.52
CA ALA A 305 -11.13 11.57 22.92
C ALA A 305 -11.71 11.61 21.48
N PHE A 306 -12.26 12.76 21.04
CA PHE A 306 -12.78 12.95 19.69
C PHE A 306 -11.63 12.99 18.68
N GLU A 307 -10.62 13.83 18.93
CA GLU A 307 -9.38 13.98 18.14
C GLU A 307 -8.68 12.62 18.07
N ALA A 308 -8.55 11.93 19.20
CA ALA A 308 -7.99 10.59 19.26
C ALA A 308 -8.72 9.59 18.33
N THR A 309 -10.05 9.63 18.33
CA THR A 309 -10.89 8.76 17.48
C THR A 309 -10.78 9.14 16.00
N ASN A 310 -10.70 10.43 15.71
CA ASN A 310 -10.54 10.99 14.38
C ASN A 310 -9.20 10.56 13.77
N VAL A 311 -8.09 10.82 14.46
CA VAL A 311 -6.74 10.40 14.04
C VAL A 311 -6.67 8.90 13.82
N PHE A 312 -7.20 8.09 14.75
CA PHE A 312 -7.23 6.64 14.62
C PHE A 312 -7.98 6.18 13.36
N TYR A 313 -9.18 6.72 13.13
CA TYR A 313 -10.00 6.37 11.97
C TYR A 313 -9.29 6.72 10.66
N HIS A 314 -8.79 7.94 10.53
CA HIS A 314 -8.16 8.43 9.30
C HIS A 314 -6.91 7.62 8.94
N THR A 315 -6.04 7.37 9.93
CA THR A 315 -4.81 6.62 9.72
C THR A 315 -5.05 5.13 9.46
N ASP A 316 -5.94 4.47 10.22
CA ASP A 316 -6.28 3.06 10.01
C ASP A 316 -6.94 2.84 8.64
N LYS A 317 -7.90 3.71 8.28
CA LYS A 317 -8.56 3.69 6.96
C LYS A 317 -7.57 3.84 5.82
N SER A 318 -6.63 4.78 5.92
CA SER A 318 -5.60 5.01 4.90
C SER A 318 -4.70 3.79 4.75
N LEU A 319 -4.21 3.23 5.85
CA LEU A 319 -3.31 2.07 5.81
C LEU A 319 -3.99 0.82 5.29
N ARG A 320 -5.28 0.61 5.60
CA ARG A 320 -6.08 -0.47 4.99
C ARG A 320 -6.30 -0.23 3.50
N TYR A 321 -6.61 0.99 3.08
CA TYR A 321 -6.73 1.31 1.67
C TYR A 321 -5.44 0.93 0.91
N ILE A 322 -4.28 1.30 1.42
CA ILE A 322 -2.99 0.99 0.78
C ILE A 322 -2.70 -0.52 0.77
N ASN A 323 -2.78 -1.16 1.93
CA ASN A 323 -2.33 -2.55 2.07
C ASN A 323 -3.35 -3.56 1.53
N GLU A 324 -4.65 -3.30 1.70
CA GLU A 324 -5.73 -4.25 1.40
C GLU A 324 -6.41 -3.93 0.06
N THR A 325 -6.59 -2.65 -0.30
CA THR A 325 -7.24 -2.27 -1.57
C THR A 325 -6.23 -2.09 -2.70
N LEU A 326 -5.15 -1.33 -2.48
CA LEU A 326 -4.12 -1.13 -3.49
C LEU A 326 -3.20 -2.35 -3.64
N GLY A 327 -3.10 -3.18 -2.60
CA GLY A 327 -2.22 -4.35 -2.56
C GLY A 327 -0.75 -3.97 -2.47
N ILE A 328 -0.45 -2.80 -1.88
CA ILE A 328 0.89 -2.25 -1.74
C ILE A 328 1.31 -2.41 -0.26
N PRO A 329 2.28 -3.29 0.05
CA PRO A 329 2.82 -3.36 1.41
C PRO A 329 3.48 -2.03 1.77
N CYS A 330 2.91 -1.35 2.77
CA CYS A 330 3.38 -0.06 3.26
C CYS A 330 3.04 0.05 4.75
N ARG A 331 4.06 -0.08 5.60
CA ARG A 331 3.95 -0.07 7.06
C ARG A 331 5.21 0.55 7.66
N PRO A 332 5.14 1.11 8.87
CA PRO A 332 6.30 1.65 9.57
C PRO A 332 7.48 0.67 9.62
N LEU A 333 8.69 1.22 9.52
CA LEU A 333 9.94 0.47 9.68
C LEU A 333 10.28 0.21 11.15
N THR A 334 9.60 0.92 12.05
CA THR A 334 9.69 0.85 13.51
C THR A 334 8.44 0.22 14.10
N ASN A 335 8.40 0.11 15.43
CA ASN A 335 7.18 -0.24 16.18
C ASN A 335 6.51 -1.55 15.72
N SER A 336 7.30 -2.48 15.18
CA SER A 336 6.83 -3.74 14.59
C SER A 336 5.79 -3.56 13.47
N GLY A 337 5.88 -2.47 12.70
CA GLY A 337 4.97 -2.17 11.61
C GLY A 337 3.62 -1.58 12.02
N VAL A 338 3.54 -1.02 13.23
CA VAL A 338 2.38 -0.29 13.76
C VAL A 338 2.69 1.19 13.86
N LEU A 339 1.84 2.04 13.28
CA LEU A 339 1.94 3.48 13.37
C LEU A 339 1.54 3.92 14.77
N TRP A 340 2.41 4.64 15.46
CA TRP A 340 2.02 5.29 16.70
C TRP A 340 1.50 6.68 16.42
N PHE A 341 0.48 7.10 17.14
CA PHE A 341 0.05 8.50 17.09
C PHE A 341 -0.21 9.03 18.50
N ASP A 342 0.04 10.33 18.65
CA ASP A 342 -0.29 11.11 19.83
C ASP A 342 -1.18 12.28 19.40
N PRO A 343 -2.47 12.30 19.79
CA PRO A 343 -3.41 13.33 19.35
C PRO A 343 -3.31 14.64 20.15
N SER A 344 -2.49 14.70 21.20
CA SER A 344 -2.46 15.83 22.15
C SER A 344 -1.04 16.30 22.49
N GLY A 345 -0.10 16.16 21.55
CA GLY A 345 1.30 16.52 21.76
C GLY A 345 1.58 18.03 21.62
N GLU A 346 2.83 18.38 21.32
CA GLU A 346 3.25 19.74 20.93
C GLU A 346 3.00 20.87 21.97
N ASN A 347 2.61 20.54 23.20
CA ASN A 347 2.27 21.50 24.25
C ASN A 347 1.21 22.54 23.84
N GLY A 348 0.23 22.12 23.03
CA GLY A 348 -0.85 22.98 22.53
C GLY A 348 -0.39 23.98 21.47
N ALA A 349 0.69 23.69 20.75
CA ALA A 349 1.08 24.46 19.57
C ALA A 349 0.17 24.15 18.37
N ASP A 350 0.08 25.12 17.45
CA ASP A 350 -0.56 25.02 16.13
C ASP A 350 0.47 24.40 15.18
N ASN A 351 0.60 23.08 15.27
CA ASN A 351 1.64 22.29 14.63
C ASN A 351 1.37 20.79 14.76
N SER A 352 1.79 20.04 13.75
CA SER A 352 1.86 18.57 13.78
C SER A 352 3.11 18.09 13.06
N HIS A 353 3.49 16.83 13.30
CA HIS A 353 4.66 16.27 12.67
C HIS A 353 4.68 14.75 12.54
N TYR A 354 5.46 14.30 11.56
CA TYR A 354 5.90 12.93 11.40
C TYR A 354 7.33 12.74 11.92
N THR A 355 7.54 11.65 12.66
CA THR A 355 8.88 11.14 12.98
C THR A 355 8.89 9.62 13.10
N ASN A 356 9.68 8.93 12.27
CA ASN A 356 10.08 7.53 12.48
C ASN A 356 8.95 6.54 12.87
N GLY A 357 7.82 6.56 12.15
CA GLY A 357 6.66 5.72 12.44
C GLY A 357 5.74 6.24 13.56
N THR A 358 5.86 7.53 13.89
CA THR A 358 5.03 8.26 14.83
C THR A 358 4.43 9.50 14.15
N LEU A 359 3.17 9.81 14.46
CA LEU A 359 2.52 11.10 14.21
C LEU A 359 2.22 11.80 15.54
N VAL A 360 2.43 13.10 15.60
CA VAL A 360 2.07 13.92 16.76
C VAL A 360 1.27 15.11 16.27
N PHE A 361 0.19 15.43 16.98
CA PHE A 361 -0.72 16.52 16.65
C PHE A 361 -0.82 17.49 17.82
N GLY A 362 -0.75 18.78 17.52
CA GLY A 362 -1.01 19.86 18.45
C GLY A 362 -2.48 20.29 18.46
N GLU A 363 -2.78 21.22 19.36
CA GLU A 363 -4.14 21.68 19.69
C GLU A 363 -4.21 23.22 19.62
N GLY A 364 -3.45 23.81 18.69
CA GLY A 364 -3.28 25.25 18.59
C GLY A 364 -4.13 25.84 17.47
N CYS A 365 -4.92 26.88 17.80
CA CYS A 365 -5.86 27.55 16.90
C CYS A 365 -7.01 26.68 16.41
N VAL A 366 -6.74 25.66 15.60
CA VAL A 366 -7.63 24.56 15.28
C VAL A 366 -6.88 23.31 15.68
N ASP A 367 -7.53 22.39 16.36
CA ASP A 367 -6.88 21.14 16.73
C ASP A 367 -6.52 20.35 15.47
N ASP A 368 -5.23 20.14 15.21
CA ASP A 368 -4.70 19.45 14.03
C ASP A 368 -5.30 18.03 13.90
N GLY A 369 -5.64 17.41 15.04
CA GLY A 369 -6.33 16.12 15.12
C GLY A 369 -7.80 16.12 14.67
N GLU A 370 -8.42 17.28 14.46
CA GLU A 370 -9.79 17.43 13.93
C GLU A 370 -9.85 17.50 12.40
N ASP A 371 -8.80 17.99 11.74
CA ASP A 371 -8.75 18.13 10.27
C ASP A 371 -8.12 16.89 9.62
N GLY A 372 -8.94 16.15 8.89
CA GLY A 372 -8.54 14.97 8.14
C GLY A 372 -7.44 15.24 7.10
N ASP A 373 -7.35 16.44 6.53
CA ASP A 373 -6.27 16.78 5.60
C ASP A 373 -4.91 16.85 6.33
N VAL A 374 -4.87 17.39 7.55
CA VAL A 374 -3.66 17.42 8.39
C VAL A 374 -3.20 16.00 8.71
N ILE A 375 -4.13 15.16 9.19
CA ILE A 375 -3.83 13.76 9.54
C ILE A 375 -3.28 12.98 8.34
N TRP A 376 -3.89 13.14 7.16
CA TRP A 376 -3.46 12.44 5.96
C TRP A 376 -2.16 12.99 5.37
N HIS A 377 -1.90 14.29 5.53
CA HIS A 377 -0.65 14.93 5.14
C HIS A 377 0.53 14.36 5.95
N GLU A 378 0.39 14.33 7.27
CA GLU A 378 1.42 13.81 8.18
C GLU A 378 1.67 12.32 7.95
N LEU A 379 0.60 11.55 7.73
CA LEU A 379 0.73 10.16 7.30
C LEU A 379 1.50 10.04 5.97
N GLY A 380 1.31 10.97 5.03
CA GLY A 380 2.00 11.00 3.74
C GLY A 380 3.52 11.06 3.85
N HIS A 381 4.06 11.76 4.87
CA HIS A 381 5.49 11.70 5.19
C HIS A 381 5.92 10.28 5.59
N GLY A 382 5.15 9.62 6.44
CA GLY A 382 5.36 8.22 6.81
C GLY A 382 5.33 7.29 5.60
N LEU A 383 4.36 7.44 4.71
CA LEU A 383 4.28 6.62 3.49
C LEU A 383 5.54 6.77 2.63
N HIS A 384 5.98 8.01 2.39
CA HIS A 384 7.20 8.30 1.64
C HIS A 384 8.44 7.68 2.31
N ASP A 385 8.55 7.78 3.64
CA ASP A 385 9.64 7.19 4.42
C ASP A 385 9.68 5.67 4.33
N TRP A 386 8.53 5.00 4.50
CA TRP A 386 8.49 3.54 4.58
C TRP A 386 8.70 2.87 3.22
N VAL A 387 8.14 3.43 2.14
CA VAL A 387 8.35 2.87 0.79
C VAL A 387 9.79 3.07 0.32
N THR A 388 10.50 4.07 0.85
CA THR A 388 11.92 4.32 0.57
C THR A 388 12.88 3.63 1.54
N GLY A 389 12.37 2.90 2.54
CA GLY A 389 13.22 2.22 3.53
C GLY A 389 13.99 3.20 4.41
N GLY A 390 13.38 4.32 4.80
CA GLY A 390 13.97 5.32 5.70
C GLY A 390 14.68 6.45 4.96
N SER A 391 14.29 6.75 3.71
CA SER A 391 15.03 7.66 2.82
C SER A 391 14.11 8.59 2.05
N LEU A 392 13.10 9.12 2.75
CA LEU A 392 12.28 10.20 2.22
C LEU A 392 13.17 11.39 1.82
N SER A 393 12.76 12.11 0.78
CA SER A 393 13.45 13.31 0.31
C SER A 393 12.63 14.58 0.57
N GLN A 394 13.30 15.58 1.14
CA GLN A 394 12.79 16.95 1.27
C GLN A 394 13.27 17.88 0.14
N VAL A 395 14.01 17.37 -0.84
CA VAL A 395 14.58 18.19 -1.92
C VAL A 395 13.46 18.82 -2.75
N ASN A 396 13.47 20.15 -2.84
CA ASN A 396 12.43 20.95 -3.49
C ASN A 396 11.02 20.70 -2.92
N GLY A 397 10.87 20.36 -1.64
CA GLY A 397 9.55 20.14 -1.04
C GLY A 397 8.86 18.86 -1.51
N LEU A 398 9.62 17.87 -2.00
CA LEU A 398 9.04 16.64 -2.51
C LEU A 398 8.18 15.91 -1.47
N SER A 399 8.63 15.82 -0.21
CA SER A 399 7.83 15.17 0.84
C SER A 399 6.61 15.99 1.25
N GLU A 400 6.74 17.32 1.37
CA GLU A 400 5.59 18.21 1.65
C GLU A 400 4.49 18.05 0.61
N GLY A 401 4.85 18.11 -0.68
CA GLY A 401 3.90 17.91 -1.76
C GLY A 401 3.35 16.48 -1.82
N SER A 402 4.08 15.50 -1.28
CA SER A 402 3.63 14.11 -1.19
C SER A 402 2.56 13.94 -0.12
N GLY A 403 2.71 14.63 1.02
CA GLY A 403 1.66 14.75 2.04
C GLY A 403 0.42 15.44 1.50
N ASP A 404 0.59 16.60 0.86
CA ASP A 404 -0.52 17.37 0.26
C ASP A 404 -1.28 16.55 -0.79
N TYR A 405 -0.58 15.85 -1.68
CA TYR A 405 -1.22 14.96 -2.65
C TYR A 405 -2.03 13.84 -1.97
N TRP A 406 -1.46 13.19 -0.96
CA TRP A 406 -2.10 12.03 -0.33
C TRP A 406 -3.39 12.42 0.39
N ALA A 407 -3.37 13.53 1.13
CA ALA A 407 -4.54 14.13 1.74
C ALA A 407 -5.59 14.54 0.70
N GLN A 408 -5.20 15.31 -0.32
CA GLN A 408 -6.12 15.75 -1.36
C GLN A 408 -6.74 14.58 -2.14
N SER A 409 -6.01 13.49 -2.38
CA SER A 409 -6.53 12.28 -3.02
C SER A 409 -7.68 11.67 -2.23
N ASN A 410 -7.60 11.67 -0.89
CA ASN A 410 -8.71 11.25 -0.03
C ASN A 410 -9.85 12.25 -0.06
N SER A 411 -9.58 13.53 0.17
CA SER A 411 -10.62 14.55 0.33
C SER A 411 -11.44 14.78 -0.94
N ARG A 412 -10.80 14.76 -2.13
CA ARG A 412 -11.54 14.80 -3.40
C ARG A 412 -12.35 13.53 -3.67
N ALA A 413 -11.90 12.37 -3.18
CA ALA A 413 -12.63 11.12 -3.35
C ALA A 413 -13.93 11.05 -2.52
N LEU A 414 -14.08 11.91 -1.51
CA LEU A 414 -15.33 12.05 -0.74
C LEU A 414 -16.42 12.79 -1.54
N GLY A 415 -16.03 13.56 -2.58
CA GLY A 415 -16.99 14.24 -3.46
C GLY A 415 -17.79 15.35 -2.79
N GLN A 416 -17.26 15.96 -1.71
CA GLN A 416 -17.91 17.04 -0.96
C GLN A 416 -17.86 18.38 -1.73
N TRP A 417 -16.77 18.64 -2.45
CA TRP A 417 -16.63 19.84 -3.28
C TRP A 417 -16.55 19.50 -4.76
N THR A 418 -16.91 20.47 -5.60
CA THR A 418 -16.80 20.37 -7.07
C THR A 418 -15.65 21.23 -7.57
N SER A 419 -15.14 20.96 -8.78
CA SER A 419 -14.04 21.73 -9.36
C SER A 419 -14.34 23.21 -9.65
N SER A 420 -15.59 23.66 -9.50
CA SER A 420 -15.94 25.09 -9.51
C SER A 420 -15.78 25.78 -8.16
N ASP A 421 -15.68 25.04 -7.07
CA ASP A 421 -15.54 25.56 -5.72
C ASP A 421 -14.06 25.81 -5.39
N ALA A 422 -13.74 26.91 -4.73
CA ALA A 422 -12.37 27.18 -4.31
C ALA A 422 -11.85 26.09 -3.34
N ALA A 423 -12.70 25.65 -2.42
CA ALA A 423 -12.42 24.62 -1.42
C ALA A 423 -12.09 23.23 -2.01
N TYR A 424 -12.41 22.97 -3.29
CA TYR A 424 -11.97 21.76 -3.98
C TYR A 424 -10.46 21.71 -4.23
N HIS A 425 -9.82 22.88 -4.23
CA HIS A 425 -8.39 23.04 -4.43
C HIS A 425 -7.64 23.38 -3.15
N TRP A 426 -8.34 23.53 -2.04
CA TRP A 426 -7.75 23.84 -0.75
C TRP A 426 -7.24 22.57 -0.07
N MET A 427 -6.13 22.74 0.61
CA MET A 427 -5.59 21.83 1.61
C MET A 427 -5.87 22.43 2.98
N PHE A 428 -6.22 21.59 3.95
CA PHE A 428 -6.49 21.98 5.34
C PHE A 428 -7.69 22.91 5.39
N ASN A 429 -8.85 22.40 4.97
CA ASN A 429 -10.03 23.25 4.85
C ASN A 429 -10.47 23.80 6.21
N TRP A 430 -10.33 23.02 7.29
CA TRP A 430 -10.72 23.43 8.63
C TRP A 430 -9.60 24.16 9.35
N ASP A 431 -8.40 23.60 9.30
CA ASP A 431 -7.21 24.14 9.98
C ASP A 431 -6.66 25.40 9.27
N GLY A 432 -6.63 25.41 7.94
CA GLY A 432 -6.16 26.51 7.11
C GLY A 432 -7.27 27.39 6.52
N HIS A 433 -6.87 28.28 5.59
CA HIS A 433 -7.76 29.20 4.86
C HIS A 433 -8.65 30.08 5.75
N ASN A 434 -8.17 30.39 6.95
CA ASN A 434 -8.93 31.08 7.99
C ASN A 434 -8.01 32.09 8.73
N ALA A 435 -8.36 32.46 9.97
CA ALA A 435 -7.56 33.40 10.76
C ALA A 435 -6.29 32.79 11.40
N CYS A 436 -6.19 31.46 11.47
CA CYS A 436 -5.01 30.72 11.94
C CYS A 436 -3.86 30.91 10.93
N TRP A 437 -4.06 30.45 9.69
CA TRP A 437 -3.07 30.61 8.62
C TRP A 437 -3.68 30.50 7.21
N GLY A 438 -2.87 30.83 6.20
CA GLY A 438 -3.32 30.99 4.81
C GLY A 438 -3.63 29.71 4.03
N GLY A 439 -3.37 28.52 4.60
CA GLY A 439 -3.54 27.24 3.93
C GLY A 439 -2.59 27.01 2.75
N ARG A 440 -2.74 25.86 2.08
CA ARG A 440 -2.09 25.53 0.79
C ARG A 440 -3.13 25.17 -0.26
N ILE A 441 -2.70 25.11 -1.52
CA ILE A 441 -3.56 24.80 -2.67
C ILE A 441 -2.97 23.75 -3.63
N THR A 442 -3.85 22.99 -4.28
CA THR A 442 -3.50 21.96 -5.28
C THR A 442 -3.87 22.34 -6.72
N ASN A 443 -4.10 23.63 -6.97
CA ASN A 443 -4.18 24.24 -8.30
C ASN A 443 -3.10 25.32 -8.50
N TYR A 444 -1.92 25.09 -7.91
CA TYR A 444 -0.81 26.02 -7.91
C TYR A 444 -0.26 26.26 -9.33
N THR A 445 -0.01 27.52 -9.68
CA THR A 445 0.28 27.92 -11.07
C THR A 445 1.77 27.94 -11.40
N ALA A 446 2.65 27.90 -10.39
CA ALA A 446 4.09 27.88 -10.59
C ALA A 446 4.52 26.58 -11.27
N LEU A 447 5.56 26.66 -12.11
CA LEU A 447 6.05 25.54 -12.92
C LEU A 447 7.46 25.15 -12.47
N TYR A 448 7.75 23.85 -12.46
CA TYR A 448 9.09 23.36 -12.15
C TYR A 448 10.08 23.64 -13.31
N PRO A 449 11.38 23.90 -13.05
CA PRO A 449 11.97 24.31 -11.77
C PRO A 449 11.89 25.82 -11.53
N GLY A 450 11.43 26.61 -12.51
CA GLY A 450 11.51 28.08 -12.47
C GLY A 450 10.63 28.74 -11.40
N GLY A 451 9.62 28.02 -10.89
CA GLY A 451 8.72 28.43 -9.82
C GLY A 451 9.19 28.09 -8.41
N LEU A 452 10.34 27.42 -8.26
CA LEU A 452 10.89 27.11 -6.95
C LEU A 452 11.34 28.38 -6.22
N VAL A 453 11.02 28.46 -4.93
CA VAL A 453 11.35 29.60 -4.04
C VAL A 453 12.22 29.20 -2.85
N ASN A 454 12.69 27.94 -2.81
CA ASN A 454 13.47 27.38 -1.70
C ASN A 454 12.70 27.40 -0.37
N GLN A 455 11.40 27.12 -0.42
CA GLN A 455 10.55 26.91 0.74
C GLN A 455 9.80 25.59 0.53
N ILE A 456 10.11 24.58 1.33
CA ILE A 456 9.66 23.21 1.08
C ILE A 456 8.14 23.09 0.98
N HIS A 457 7.38 23.77 1.85
CA HIS A 457 5.91 23.77 1.82
C HIS A 457 5.35 24.47 0.58
N THR A 458 5.97 25.58 0.15
CA THR A 458 5.51 26.30 -1.05
C THR A 458 5.85 25.54 -2.32
N ASP A 459 7.08 25.03 -2.42
CA ASP A 459 7.60 24.29 -3.56
C ASP A 459 6.85 22.95 -3.73
N GLY A 460 6.44 22.31 -2.63
CA GLY A 460 5.65 21.07 -2.63
C GLY A 460 4.31 21.18 -3.34
N GLN A 461 3.68 22.37 -3.38
CA GLN A 461 2.41 22.58 -4.10
C GLN A 461 2.52 22.34 -5.61
N ILE A 462 3.70 22.54 -6.21
CA ILE A 462 3.95 22.24 -7.63
C ILE A 462 3.81 20.73 -7.87
N TRP A 463 4.38 19.92 -6.98
CA TRP A 463 4.32 18.46 -7.04
C TRP A 463 2.90 17.94 -6.83
N ALA A 464 2.23 18.39 -5.76
CA ALA A 464 0.85 18.00 -5.46
C ALA A 464 -0.10 18.37 -6.61
N THR A 465 0.03 19.58 -7.16
CA THR A 465 -0.79 20.04 -8.30
C THR A 465 -0.60 19.19 -9.55
N ALA A 466 0.64 18.76 -9.84
CA ALA A 466 0.92 17.90 -10.99
C ALA A 466 0.24 16.54 -10.86
N LEU A 467 0.30 15.93 -9.68
CA LEU A 467 -0.35 14.66 -9.39
C LEU A 467 -1.87 14.78 -9.40
N MET A 468 -2.45 15.86 -8.86
CA MET A 468 -3.89 16.09 -8.91
C MET A 468 -4.41 16.26 -10.34
N LYS A 469 -3.66 16.90 -11.23
CA LYS A 469 -3.99 16.98 -12.66
C LYS A 469 -4.00 15.61 -13.36
N ILE A 470 -3.22 14.65 -12.86
CA ILE A 470 -3.21 13.26 -13.33
C ILE A 470 -4.42 12.54 -12.76
N TRP A 471 -4.66 12.68 -11.45
CA TRP A 471 -5.79 12.13 -10.72
C TRP A 471 -7.13 12.47 -11.38
N ASP A 472 -7.30 13.73 -11.80
CA ASP A 472 -8.52 14.21 -12.48
C ASP A 472 -8.85 13.47 -13.79
N VAL A 473 -7.87 12.79 -14.39
CA VAL A 473 -8.02 12.09 -15.68
C VAL A 473 -7.99 10.56 -15.52
N ILE A 474 -7.05 10.01 -14.75
CA ILE A 474 -6.88 8.55 -14.62
C ILE A 474 -7.61 7.96 -13.40
N GLY A 475 -8.06 8.82 -12.49
CA GLY A 475 -8.73 8.45 -11.26
C GLY A 475 -7.78 8.08 -10.12
N ARG A 476 -8.38 7.96 -8.93
CA ARG A 476 -7.68 7.75 -7.65
C ARG A 476 -6.75 6.54 -7.65
N GLU A 477 -7.29 5.34 -7.83
CA GLU A 477 -6.52 4.11 -7.59
C GLU A 477 -5.28 3.99 -8.49
N LYS A 478 -5.38 4.39 -9.76
CA LYS A 478 -4.23 4.36 -10.67
C LYS A 478 -3.19 5.41 -10.30
N THR A 479 -3.61 6.61 -9.90
CA THR A 479 -2.67 7.67 -9.52
C THR A 479 -1.98 7.32 -8.21
N ASP A 480 -2.74 6.88 -7.20
CA ASP A 480 -2.23 6.50 -5.88
C ASP A 480 -1.22 5.34 -5.97
N LYS A 481 -1.52 4.30 -6.76
CA LYS A 481 -0.58 3.19 -6.99
C LYS A 481 0.71 3.66 -7.66
N ALA A 482 0.61 4.45 -8.74
CA ALA A 482 1.79 4.93 -9.45
C ALA A 482 2.63 5.89 -8.59
N PHE A 483 1.98 6.71 -7.77
CA PHE A 483 2.62 7.60 -6.82
C PHE A 483 3.43 6.83 -5.76
N LEU A 484 2.79 5.90 -5.03
CA LEU A 484 3.46 5.14 -3.96
C LEU A 484 4.57 4.24 -4.49
N GLU A 485 4.31 3.53 -5.59
CA GLU A 485 5.32 2.69 -6.22
C GLU A 485 6.46 3.56 -6.79
N GLY A 486 6.15 4.70 -7.39
CA GLY A 486 7.13 5.65 -7.91
C GLY A 486 8.03 6.25 -6.82
N LEU A 487 7.48 6.64 -5.68
CA LEU A 487 8.30 7.07 -4.53
C LEU A 487 9.21 5.95 -4.04
N SER A 488 8.80 4.68 -4.16
CA SER A 488 9.68 3.56 -3.78
C SER A 488 10.94 3.40 -4.65
N LEU A 489 11.02 4.12 -5.78
CA LEU A 489 12.18 4.17 -6.68
C LEU A 489 13.14 5.34 -6.37
N THR A 490 12.80 6.24 -5.43
CA THR A 490 13.59 7.43 -5.07
C THR A 490 14.50 7.20 -3.87
N ASN A 491 15.36 8.16 -3.52
CA ASN A 491 16.23 8.20 -2.32
C ASN A 491 16.16 9.58 -1.63
N SER A 492 16.95 9.76 -0.56
CA SER A 492 16.95 10.98 0.27
C SER A 492 17.33 12.28 -0.46
N SER A 493 17.96 12.18 -1.64
CA SER A 493 18.41 13.33 -2.44
C SER A 493 17.56 13.60 -3.68
N THR A 494 16.55 12.76 -3.94
CA THR A 494 15.74 12.85 -5.16
C THR A 494 14.91 14.13 -5.18
N ASN A 495 15.01 14.92 -6.24
CA ASN A 495 14.17 16.11 -6.45
C ASN A 495 12.83 15.77 -7.15
N GLN A 496 11.93 16.75 -7.26
CA GLN A 496 10.63 16.56 -7.92
C GLN A 496 10.74 16.06 -9.38
N GLN A 497 11.75 16.50 -10.13
CA GLN A 497 11.98 16.06 -11.51
C GLN A 497 12.25 14.56 -11.62
N ASN A 498 13.16 14.04 -10.80
CA ASN A 498 13.49 12.62 -10.82
C ASN A 498 12.34 11.78 -10.24
N ALA A 499 11.62 12.30 -9.24
CA ALA A 499 10.40 11.68 -8.74
C ALA A 499 9.30 11.56 -9.82
N ALA A 500 9.09 12.60 -10.65
CA ALA A 500 8.13 12.56 -11.76
C ALA A 500 8.46 11.42 -12.76
N ILE A 501 9.75 11.27 -13.08
CA ILE A 501 10.25 10.18 -13.93
C ILE A 501 9.98 8.83 -13.28
N ALA A 502 10.28 8.68 -11.98
CA ALA A 502 10.05 7.46 -11.22
C ALA A 502 8.57 7.07 -11.15
N VAL A 503 7.66 8.01 -10.88
CA VAL A 503 6.20 7.78 -10.85
C VAL A 503 5.68 7.30 -12.21
N ARG A 504 6.08 7.95 -13.30
CA ARG A 504 5.69 7.47 -14.64
C ARG A 504 6.30 6.11 -14.95
N GLN A 505 7.54 5.85 -14.53
CA GLN A 505 8.20 4.57 -14.74
C GLN A 505 7.49 3.44 -13.98
N ALA A 506 7.04 3.68 -12.74
CA ALA A 506 6.23 2.73 -11.98
C ALA A 506 4.90 2.41 -12.69
N ALA A 507 4.23 3.40 -13.27
CA ALA A 507 3.02 3.18 -14.09
C ALA A 507 3.30 2.27 -15.31
N ILE A 508 4.41 2.50 -15.99
CA ILE A 508 4.87 1.67 -17.11
C ILE A 508 5.15 0.23 -16.66
N ASP A 509 5.79 0.05 -15.51
CA ASP A 509 6.18 -1.27 -14.98
C ASP A 509 5.02 -2.04 -14.38
N MET A 510 3.99 -1.35 -13.87
CA MET A 510 2.67 -1.91 -13.54
C MET A 510 1.78 -2.17 -14.78
N ASN A 511 2.33 -2.04 -15.99
CA ASN A 511 1.65 -2.32 -17.25
C ASN A 511 0.40 -1.46 -17.51
N TYR A 512 0.42 -0.18 -17.12
CA TYR A 512 -0.66 0.76 -17.44
C TYR A 512 -0.79 0.93 -18.95
N SER A 513 -2.00 1.28 -19.42
CA SER A 513 -2.24 1.48 -20.86
C SER A 513 -1.38 2.63 -21.40
N CYS A 514 -1.07 2.61 -22.70
CA CYS A 514 -0.35 3.73 -23.30
C CYS A 514 -1.05 5.07 -23.07
N ALA A 515 -2.39 5.09 -23.14
CA ALA A 515 -3.19 6.29 -22.87
C ALA A 515 -2.97 6.82 -21.45
N ASP A 516 -3.02 5.96 -20.43
CA ASP A 516 -2.75 6.35 -19.04
C ASP A 516 -1.32 6.90 -18.88
N VAL A 517 -0.32 6.19 -19.40
CA VAL A 517 1.10 6.62 -19.34
C VAL A 517 1.33 7.95 -20.06
N LYS A 518 0.59 8.19 -21.15
CA LYS A 518 0.61 9.46 -21.85
C LYS A 518 0.04 10.58 -20.99
N VAL A 519 -1.00 10.34 -20.20
CA VAL A 519 -1.52 11.34 -19.24
C VAL A 519 -0.44 11.74 -18.24
N PHE A 520 0.27 10.79 -17.62
CA PHE A 520 1.41 11.11 -16.74
C PHE A 520 2.43 12.00 -17.47
N THR A 521 2.81 11.63 -18.69
CA THR A 521 3.77 12.39 -19.50
C THR A 521 3.28 13.82 -19.77
N ASP A 522 2.04 13.97 -20.24
CA ASP A 522 1.46 15.25 -20.64
C ASP A 522 1.27 16.17 -19.42
N LYS A 523 0.77 15.65 -18.29
CA LYS A 523 0.51 16.45 -17.10
C LYS A 523 1.79 16.87 -16.39
N PHE A 524 2.78 15.99 -16.27
CA PHE A 524 4.10 16.37 -15.76
C PHE A 524 4.79 17.39 -16.67
N THR A 525 4.72 17.20 -18.00
CA THR A 525 5.29 18.19 -18.93
C THR A 525 4.58 19.54 -18.83
N ALA A 526 3.25 19.54 -18.68
CA ALA A 526 2.46 20.76 -18.50
C ALA A 526 2.73 21.49 -17.17
N THR A 527 3.32 20.82 -16.18
CA THR A 527 3.77 21.43 -14.92
C THR A 527 5.28 21.74 -14.88
N GLY A 528 5.98 21.58 -16.02
CA GLY A 528 7.36 22.01 -16.21
C GLY A 528 8.41 20.90 -16.08
N TYR A 529 8.02 19.66 -15.74
CA TYR A 529 8.95 18.54 -15.69
C TYR A 529 9.34 18.06 -17.09
N VAL A 530 10.58 17.62 -17.25
CA VAL A 530 11.10 17.07 -18.51
C VAL A 530 11.01 15.55 -18.47
N MET A 531 10.16 14.97 -19.30
CA MET A 531 9.93 13.53 -19.30
C MET A 531 10.74 12.81 -20.40
N PRO A 532 11.47 11.71 -20.09
CA PRO A 532 12.23 11.00 -21.10
C PRO A 532 11.31 10.35 -22.15
N ALA A 533 11.81 10.18 -23.37
CA ALA A 533 11.08 9.47 -24.42
C ALA A 533 10.86 8.00 -24.02
N ILE A 534 9.69 7.45 -24.35
CA ILE A 534 9.37 6.05 -24.12
C ILE A 534 9.68 5.28 -25.42
N PRO A 535 10.67 4.37 -25.42
CA PRO A 535 10.93 3.50 -26.56
C PRO A 535 9.76 2.54 -26.78
N LEU A 536 9.58 2.09 -28.01
CA LEU A 536 8.52 1.13 -28.33
C LEU A 536 8.75 -0.17 -27.55
N ARG A 537 7.75 -0.57 -26.75
CA ARG A 537 7.70 -1.83 -26.02
C ARG A 537 6.34 -2.47 -26.15
N ILE A 538 6.30 -3.80 -26.01
CA ILE A 538 5.06 -4.58 -25.97
C ILE A 538 5.11 -5.58 -24.83
N ASN A 539 4.08 -5.57 -24.00
CA ASN A 539 3.86 -6.56 -22.95
C ASN A 539 2.77 -7.53 -23.40
N CYS A 540 3.07 -8.83 -23.36
CA CYS A 540 2.11 -9.88 -23.70
C CYS A 540 1.29 -10.28 -22.46
N PRO A 541 0.08 -10.84 -22.66
CA PRO A 541 -0.63 -11.47 -21.57
C PRO A 541 0.13 -12.69 -21.05
N GLY A 542 -0.23 -13.15 -19.85
CA GLY A 542 0.22 -14.46 -19.35
C GLY A 542 -0.34 -15.62 -20.19
N THR A 543 0.03 -16.85 -19.81
CA THR A 543 -0.50 -18.07 -20.43
C THR A 543 -2.03 -18.06 -20.45
N GLN A 544 -2.62 -18.30 -21.62
CA GLN A 544 -4.06 -18.42 -21.80
C GLN A 544 -4.42 -19.91 -21.83
N THR A 545 -5.39 -20.32 -21.02
CA THR A 545 -5.88 -21.71 -20.99
C THR A 545 -7.33 -21.74 -21.46
N VAL A 546 -7.61 -22.57 -22.47
CA VAL A 546 -8.92 -22.67 -23.12
C VAL A 546 -9.29 -24.13 -23.36
N SER A 547 -10.57 -24.42 -23.54
CA SER A 547 -11.06 -25.75 -23.91
C SER A 547 -11.26 -25.84 -25.42
N ALA A 548 -10.85 -26.96 -26.01
CA ALA A 548 -11.18 -27.30 -27.40
C ALA A 548 -12.70 -27.53 -27.58
N ASP A 549 -13.16 -27.42 -28.81
CA ASP A 549 -14.49 -27.85 -29.25
C ASP A 549 -14.62 -29.39 -29.26
N GLY A 550 -15.80 -29.89 -29.64
CA GLY A 550 -16.08 -31.33 -29.73
C GLY A 550 -15.22 -32.09 -30.75
N ALA A 551 -14.54 -31.39 -31.67
CA ALA A 551 -13.61 -31.97 -32.62
C ALA A 551 -12.14 -31.91 -32.15
N GLY A 552 -11.88 -31.42 -30.93
CA GLY A 552 -10.53 -31.28 -30.39
C GLY A 552 -9.77 -30.07 -30.95
N ASN A 553 -10.47 -29.10 -31.54
CA ASN A 553 -9.90 -27.91 -32.15
C ASN A 553 -10.26 -26.64 -31.38
N TYR A 554 -9.45 -25.60 -31.55
CA TYR A 554 -9.72 -24.26 -31.02
C TYR A 554 -9.39 -23.22 -32.09
N THR A 555 -10.32 -22.29 -32.31
CA THR A 555 -10.12 -21.16 -33.22
C THR A 555 -9.52 -19.99 -32.46
N ILE A 556 -8.33 -19.56 -32.85
CA ILE A 556 -7.56 -18.50 -32.19
C ILE A 556 -8.30 -17.15 -32.32
N PRO A 557 -8.65 -16.48 -31.20
CA PRO A 557 -9.24 -15.14 -31.23
C PRO A 557 -8.17 -14.05 -31.46
N ASN A 558 -8.62 -12.80 -31.59
CA ASN A 558 -7.72 -11.66 -31.59
C ASN A 558 -7.30 -11.29 -30.15
N PHE A 559 -6.02 -11.42 -29.85
CA PHE A 559 -5.38 -11.11 -28.58
C PHE A 559 -4.75 -9.71 -28.53
N SER A 560 -4.88 -8.90 -29.58
CA SER A 560 -4.31 -7.54 -29.60
C SER A 560 -4.80 -6.66 -28.44
N GLY A 561 -6.04 -6.87 -27.98
CA GLY A 561 -6.59 -6.16 -26.82
C GLY A 561 -6.07 -6.63 -25.46
N LEU A 562 -5.38 -7.78 -25.40
CA LEU A 562 -4.72 -8.29 -24.18
C LEU A 562 -3.23 -7.95 -24.12
N ALA A 563 -2.63 -7.60 -25.27
CA ALA A 563 -1.29 -7.08 -25.32
C ALA A 563 -1.30 -5.56 -25.06
N ASN A 564 -0.25 -5.06 -24.43
CA ASN A 564 -0.10 -3.65 -24.14
C ASN A 564 1.15 -3.10 -24.82
N ALA A 565 0.96 -2.37 -25.92
CA ALA A 565 2.03 -1.68 -26.62
C ALA A 565 2.11 -0.22 -26.15
N ILE A 566 3.31 0.21 -25.78
CA ILE A 566 3.55 1.56 -25.25
C ILE A 566 4.70 2.19 -26.03
N ASN A 567 4.53 3.45 -26.41
CA ASN A 567 5.57 4.34 -26.88
C ASN A 567 5.15 5.79 -26.58
N SER A 568 5.98 6.76 -26.97
CA SER A 568 5.71 8.18 -26.67
C SER A 568 4.43 8.74 -27.33
N ASN A 569 4.02 8.18 -28.46
CA ASN A 569 2.91 8.70 -29.28
C ASN A 569 1.60 7.90 -29.15
N CYS A 570 1.65 6.71 -28.53
CA CYS A 570 0.55 5.75 -28.51
C CYS A 570 -0.02 5.40 -29.90
N ASP A 571 0.86 5.31 -30.89
CA ASP A 571 0.53 5.05 -32.30
C ASP A 571 0.94 3.63 -32.77
N ALA A 572 1.35 2.77 -31.83
CA ALA A 572 1.79 1.42 -32.14
C ALA A 572 0.64 0.54 -32.67
N VAL A 573 0.87 -0.12 -33.81
CA VAL A 573 -0.04 -1.11 -34.37
C VAL A 573 0.37 -2.49 -33.87
N VAL A 574 -0.57 -3.21 -33.25
CA VAL A 574 -0.35 -4.56 -32.72
C VAL A 574 -0.94 -5.61 -33.64
N THR A 575 -0.11 -6.57 -34.07
CA THR A 575 -0.49 -7.76 -34.85
C THR A 575 -0.12 -9.03 -34.10
N GLN A 576 -0.67 -10.17 -34.50
CA GLN A 576 -0.34 -11.47 -33.90
C GLN A 576 -0.06 -12.56 -34.95
N SER A 577 0.69 -13.57 -34.54
CA SER A 577 0.91 -14.82 -35.27
C SER A 577 0.81 -16.02 -34.30
N PRO A 578 -0.01 -17.05 -34.58
CA PRO A 578 -0.90 -17.20 -35.73
C PRO A 578 -2.00 -16.13 -35.80
N VAL A 579 -2.43 -15.81 -37.02
CA VAL A 579 -3.46 -14.78 -37.25
C VAL A 579 -4.81 -15.18 -36.63
N PRO A 580 -5.65 -14.23 -36.20
CA PRO A 580 -6.98 -14.54 -35.71
C PRO A 580 -7.77 -15.36 -36.73
N GLY A 581 -8.49 -16.39 -36.27
CA GLY A 581 -9.18 -17.37 -37.11
C GLY A 581 -8.36 -18.62 -37.46
N SER A 582 -7.07 -18.67 -37.12
CA SER A 582 -6.27 -19.89 -37.25
C SER A 582 -6.79 -20.99 -36.31
N VAL A 583 -6.80 -22.23 -36.78
CA VAL A 583 -7.26 -23.39 -36.00
C VAL A 583 -6.06 -24.17 -35.46
N VAL A 584 -6.09 -24.49 -34.18
CA VAL A 584 -5.08 -25.30 -33.50
C VAL A 584 -5.73 -26.43 -32.72
N GLY A 585 -5.06 -27.58 -32.61
CA GLY A 585 -5.55 -28.72 -31.84
C GLY A 585 -5.24 -28.62 -30.34
N VAL A 586 -5.67 -29.61 -29.56
CA VAL A 586 -5.25 -29.79 -28.15
C VAL A 586 -3.72 -29.79 -28.03
N GLY A 587 -3.19 -29.00 -27.11
CA GLY A 587 -1.75 -28.81 -26.93
C GLY A 587 -1.39 -27.39 -26.50
N THR A 588 -0.09 -27.13 -26.38
CA THR A 588 0.44 -25.79 -26.11
C THR A 588 0.96 -25.16 -27.40
N HIS A 589 0.46 -23.97 -27.72
CA HIS A 589 0.81 -23.20 -28.92
C HIS A 589 1.43 -21.87 -28.52
N THR A 590 2.48 -21.44 -29.22
CA THR A 590 3.07 -20.11 -29.00
C THR A 590 2.37 -19.07 -29.86
N ILE A 591 1.90 -18.00 -29.23
CA ILE A 591 1.37 -16.82 -29.90
C ILE A 591 2.43 -15.71 -29.80
N THR A 592 2.83 -15.17 -30.94
CA THR A 592 3.73 -14.02 -31.04
C THR A 592 2.91 -12.76 -31.31
N MET A 593 3.04 -11.77 -30.44
CA MET A 593 2.51 -10.42 -30.65
C MET A 593 3.61 -9.50 -31.15
N THR A 594 3.32 -8.66 -32.14
CA THR A 594 4.24 -7.69 -32.73
C THR A 594 3.63 -6.30 -32.65
N ALA A 595 4.30 -5.37 -31.98
CA ALA A 595 3.98 -3.95 -32.03
C ALA A 595 4.88 -3.25 -33.05
N THR A 596 4.31 -2.38 -33.89
CA THR A 596 5.05 -1.61 -34.90
C THR A 596 4.71 -0.12 -34.82
N SER A 597 5.73 0.73 -34.68
CA SER A 597 5.68 2.18 -34.83
C SER A 597 7.07 2.67 -35.26
N GLY A 598 7.29 2.74 -36.57
CA GLY A 598 8.60 2.97 -37.21
C GLY A 598 9.57 1.78 -37.08
N THR A 599 9.72 1.25 -35.87
CA THR A 599 10.41 0.00 -35.50
C THR A 599 9.41 -1.07 -35.08
N SER A 600 9.84 -2.33 -35.01
CA SER A 600 9.01 -3.44 -34.52
C SER A 600 9.65 -4.14 -33.33
N VAL A 601 8.81 -4.48 -32.35
CA VAL A 601 9.18 -5.26 -31.16
C VAL A 601 8.16 -6.37 -30.95
N ASN A 602 8.63 -7.50 -30.42
CA ASN A 602 7.81 -8.70 -30.27
C ASN A 602 7.79 -9.18 -28.82
N CYS A 603 6.69 -9.81 -28.43
CA CYS A 603 6.60 -10.64 -27.24
C CYS A 603 5.85 -11.93 -27.56
N ASN A 604 6.01 -12.96 -26.72
CA ASN A 604 5.37 -14.26 -26.90
C ASN A 604 4.60 -14.66 -25.64
N PHE A 605 3.49 -15.38 -25.81
CA PHE A 605 2.81 -16.09 -24.72
C PHE A 605 2.32 -17.47 -25.16
N SER A 606 1.99 -18.32 -24.20
CA SER A 606 1.50 -19.67 -24.44
C SER A 606 -0.03 -19.73 -24.44
N LEU A 607 -0.61 -20.37 -25.45
CA LEU A 607 -2.01 -20.78 -25.50
C LEU A 607 -2.09 -22.28 -25.23
N VAL A 608 -2.64 -22.66 -24.09
CA VAL A 608 -2.86 -24.06 -23.70
C VAL A 608 -4.30 -24.44 -24.04
N VAL A 609 -4.47 -25.27 -25.06
CA VAL A 609 -5.75 -25.83 -25.46
C VAL A 609 -5.91 -27.19 -24.80
N GLN A 610 -6.88 -27.29 -23.89
CA GLN A 610 -7.21 -28.52 -23.16
C GLN A 610 -8.31 -29.29 -23.88
N SER A 611 -8.26 -30.62 -23.79
CA SER A 611 -9.38 -31.45 -24.22
C SER A 611 -10.61 -31.13 -23.38
N ASN A 612 -11.76 -30.96 -24.02
CA ASN A 612 -13.03 -30.86 -23.32
C ASN A 612 -13.33 -32.21 -22.64
N LEU A 613 -13.51 -32.24 -21.31
CA LEU A 613 -14.00 -33.43 -20.58
C LEU A 613 -15.53 -33.57 -20.66
N GLY A 614 -16.12 -33.09 -21.76
CA GLY A 614 -17.53 -33.26 -22.06
C GLY A 614 -17.75 -34.62 -22.69
N VAL A 615 -18.53 -35.48 -22.03
CA VAL A 615 -19.11 -36.68 -22.63
C VAL A 615 -19.75 -36.23 -23.95
N ASN A 616 -19.34 -36.86 -25.06
CA ASN A 616 -19.98 -36.70 -26.36
C ASN A 616 -21.49 -36.59 -26.17
N ASP A 617 -22.07 -35.58 -26.79
CA ASP A 617 -23.51 -35.38 -26.95
C ASP A 617 -24.17 -36.76 -27.10
N PHE A 618 -24.76 -37.27 -26.02
CA PHE A 618 -25.68 -38.37 -26.15
C PHE A 618 -26.82 -37.76 -26.96
N VAL A 619 -26.99 -38.22 -28.19
CA VAL A 619 -28.28 -38.18 -28.86
C VAL A 619 -29.28 -38.56 -27.77
N LYS A 620 -30.05 -37.59 -27.27
CA LYS A 620 -31.11 -37.86 -26.31
C LYS A 620 -32.06 -38.81 -27.02
N ASN A 621 -31.97 -40.10 -26.73
CA ASN A 621 -33.05 -41.02 -27.04
C ASN A 621 -34.28 -40.43 -26.36
N THR A 622 -35.17 -39.85 -27.15
CA THR A 622 -36.33 -39.13 -26.63
C THR A 622 -37.39 -40.19 -26.37
N PHE A 623 -37.37 -40.77 -25.18
CA PHE A 623 -38.40 -41.71 -24.75
C PHE A 623 -39.63 -40.92 -24.25
N MET A 624 -40.79 -41.24 -24.81
CA MET A 624 -42.07 -40.71 -24.38
C MET A 624 -42.87 -41.83 -23.70
N ILE A 625 -43.46 -41.53 -22.53
CA ILE A 625 -44.32 -42.45 -21.79
C ILE A 625 -45.71 -41.81 -21.66
N TYR A 626 -46.73 -42.45 -22.23
CA TYR A 626 -48.11 -41.94 -22.20
C TYR A 626 -49.17 -43.07 -22.18
N PRO A 627 -50.37 -42.84 -21.62
CA PRO A 627 -50.75 -41.65 -20.87
C PRO A 627 -50.00 -41.57 -19.54
N ASN A 628 -49.83 -40.36 -19.01
CA ASN A 628 -49.33 -40.13 -17.67
C ASN A 628 -50.10 -38.94 -17.09
N PRO A 629 -51.02 -39.13 -16.13
CA PRO A 629 -51.27 -40.37 -15.36
C PRO A 629 -51.91 -41.51 -16.17
N ALA A 630 -51.71 -42.77 -15.76
CA ALA A 630 -52.24 -43.99 -16.39
C ALA A 630 -53.00 -44.89 -15.40
N SER A 631 -54.03 -45.60 -15.87
CA SER A 631 -54.84 -46.49 -15.03
C SER A 631 -54.63 -47.98 -15.25
N SER A 632 -54.36 -48.42 -16.48
CA SER A 632 -54.21 -49.85 -16.80
C SER A 632 -53.03 -50.15 -17.70
N THR A 633 -52.65 -49.23 -18.58
CA THR A 633 -51.53 -49.41 -19.52
C THR A 633 -50.73 -48.12 -19.68
N ILE A 634 -49.45 -48.26 -19.99
CA ILE A 634 -48.60 -47.18 -20.51
C ILE A 634 -47.99 -47.60 -21.83
N THR A 635 -47.83 -46.64 -22.74
CA THR A 635 -47.14 -46.78 -24.01
C THR A 635 -45.79 -46.10 -23.89
N ILE A 636 -44.73 -46.83 -24.22
CA ILE A 636 -43.37 -46.33 -24.32
C ILE A 636 -43.02 -46.21 -25.80
N LYS A 637 -42.66 -45.00 -26.23
CA LYS A 637 -42.27 -44.69 -27.60
C LYS A 637 -40.88 -44.07 -27.63
N GLY A 638 -40.04 -44.53 -28.56
CA GLY A 638 -38.68 -44.03 -28.77
C GLY A 638 -38.10 -44.54 -30.09
N ASP A 639 -37.07 -43.87 -30.60
CA ASP A 639 -36.40 -44.28 -31.83
C ASP A 639 -35.27 -45.29 -31.54
N ASN A 640 -35.12 -46.31 -32.41
CA ASN A 640 -34.10 -47.38 -32.35
C ASN A 640 -33.93 -48.06 -30.98
N PHE A 641 -34.92 -48.85 -30.55
CA PHE A 641 -34.73 -49.82 -29.45
C PHE A 641 -33.89 -51.01 -29.92
N ASP A 642 -32.59 -50.84 -30.10
CA ASP A 642 -31.69 -51.98 -30.33
C ASP A 642 -31.56 -52.78 -29.02
N ASN A 643 -32.46 -53.76 -28.82
CA ASN A 643 -32.55 -54.65 -27.65
C ASN A 643 -32.73 -53.93 -26.29
N GLU A 644 -33.41 -52.79 -26.26
CA GLU A 644 -33.64 -52.03 -25.03
C GLU A 644 -34.51 -52.80 -24.03
N GLU A 645 -34.17 -52.70 -22.75
CA GLU A 645 -34.90 -53.33 -21.65
C GLU A 645 -35.34 -52.27 -20.66
N VAL A 646 -36.59 -52.36 -20.18
CA VAL A 646 -37.12 -51.47 -19.16
C VAL A 646 -37.38 -52.19 -17.86
N GLU A 647 -37.00 -51.53 -16.77
CA GLU A 647 -37.26 -51.92 -15.39
C GLU A 647 -38.11 -50.85 -14.71
N ILE A 648 -39.18 -51.23 -14.04
CA ILE A 648 -40.07 -50.32 -13.32
C ILE A 648 -39.84 -50.48 -11.83
N TYR A 649 -39.56 -49.37 -11.16
CA TYR A 649 -39.31 -49.29 -9.74
C TYR A 649 -40.42 -48.53 -9.01
N ASN A 650 -40.81 -49.01 -7.83
CA ASN A 650 -41.65 -48.24 -6.92
C ASN A 650 -40.84 -47.17 -6.16
N MET A 651 -41.50 -46.33 -5.37
CA MET A 651 -40.85 -45.27 -4.56
C MET A 651 -39.84 -45.78 -3.52
N LEU A 652 -39.89 -47.07 -3.16
CA LEU A 652 -38.92 -47.71 -2.26
C LEU A 652 -37.71 -48.28 -3.01
N GLY A 653 -37.62 -48.11 -4.33
CA GLY A 653 -36.54 -48.63 -5.17
C GLY A 653 -36.64 -50.13 -5.45
N GLN A 654 -37.79 -50.76 -5.20
CA GLN A 654 -38.01 -52.17 -5.53
C GLN A 654 -38.42 -52.31 -7.00
N ASN A 655 -37.77 -53.22 -7.74
CA ASN A 655 -38.18 -53.57 -9.10
C ASN A 655 -39.51 -54.33 -9.04
N VAL A 656 -40.54 -53.78 -9.67
CA VAL A 656 -41.90 -54.33 -9.71
C VAL A 656 -42.27 -54.91 -11.07
N MET A 657 -41.49 -54.63 -12.13
CA MET A 657 -41.71 -55.13 -13.49
C MET A 657 -40.46 -54.96 -14.34
N GLN A 658 -40.14 -55.96 -15.15
CA GLN A 658 -39.04 -55.91 -16.11
C GLN A 658 -39.51 -56.45 -17.46
N ARG A 659 -39.16 -55.77 -18.56
CA ARG A 659 -39.61 -56.14 -19.90
C ARG A 659 -38.66 -55.64 -20.99
N ALA A 660 -38.33 -56.51 -21.94
CA ALA A 660 -37.66 -56.12 -23.18
C ALA A 660 -38.62 -55.39 -24.13
N LEU A 661 -38.15 -54.32 -24.76
CA LEU A 661 -38.85 -53.55 -25.79
C LEU A 661 -38.40 -54.04 -27.17
N VAL A 662 -39.33 -54.55 -27.98
CA VAL A 662 -39.02 -55.20 -29.26
C VAL A 662 -39.32 -54.30 -30.46
N THR A 663 -40.09 -53.23 -30.26
CA THR A 663 -40.54 -52.30 -31.29
C THR A 663 -40.50 -50.87 -30.79
N ASN A 664 -40.23 -49.90 -31.69
CA ASN A 664 -40.15 -48.44 -31.44
C ASN A 664 -41.38 -47.82 -30.75
N GLU A 665 -42.45 -48.59 -30.60
CA GLU A 665 -43.57 -48.31 -29.72
C GLU A 665 -44.00 -49.62 -29.03
N SER A 666 -44.10 -49.63 -27.71
CA SER A 666 -44.42 -50.81 -26.90
C SER A 666 -45.42 -50.48 -25.80
N VAL A 667 -46.45 -51.32 -25.64
CA VAL A 667 -47.50 -51.14 -24.63
C VAL A 667 -47.26 -52.11 -23.46
N LEU A 668 -47.24 -51.56 -22.25
CA LEU A 668 -47.09 -52.29 -20.99
C LEU A 668 -48.39 -52.25 -20.19
N ASP A 669 -48.83 -53.41 -19.73
CA ASP A 669 -49.95 -53.55 -18.78
C ASP A 669 -49.45 -53.34 -17.36
N ILE A 670 -49.94 -52.27 -16.72
CA ILE A 670 -49.63 -51.87 -15.35
C ILE A 670 -50.85 -51.99 -14.42
N SER A 671 -51.92 -52.65 -14.85
CA SER A 671 -53.18 -52.79 -14.10
C SER A 671 -53.00 -53.43 -12.72
N LYS A 672 -51.97 -54.28 -12.57
CA LYS A 672 -51.64 -54.95 -11.30
C LYS A 672 -50.78 -54.11 -10.36
N LEU A 673 -50.27 -52.95 -10.80
CA LEU A 673 -49.52 -52.04 -9.93
C LEU A 673 -50.50 -51.24 -9.07
N ALA A 674 -50.12 -51.05 -7.79
CA ALA A 674 -50.87 -50.18 -6.88
C ALA A 674 -50.82 -48.71 -7.36
N ASN A 675 -51.74 -47.88 -6.88
CA ASN A 675 -51.72 -46.46 -7.21
C ASN A 675 -50.52 -45.77 -6.55
N GLY A 676 -49.78 -44.97 -7.32
CA GLY A 676 -48.53 -44.37 -6.86
C GLY A 676 -47.63 -43.85 -8.00
N VAL A 677 -46.47 -43.32 -7.63
CA VAL A 677 -45.45 -42.84 -8.57
C VAL A 677 -44.43 -43.95 -8.80
N TYR A 678 -44.10 -44.20 -10.07
CA TYR A 678 -43.16 -45.23 -10.49
C TYR A 678 -42.08 -44.61 -11.36
N THR A 679 -40.88 -45.21 -11.32
CA THR A 679 -39.76 -44.85 -12.19
C THR A 679 -39.50 -45.97 -13.17
N VAL A 680 -39.59 -45.70 -14.47
CA VAL A 680 -39.14 -46.58 -15.55
C VAL A 680 -37.69 -46.27 -15.85
N TYR A 681 -36.83 -47.27 -15.74
CA TYR A 681 -35.40 -47.20 -16.06
C TYR A 681 -35.14 -47.99 -17.33
N PHE A 682 -34.49 -47.36 -18.30
CA PHE A 682 -34.07 -47.97 -19.57
C PHE A 682 -32.64 -48.47 -19.38
N VAL A 683 -32.44 -49.78 -19.40
CA VAL A 683 -31.22 -50.45 -18.95
C VAL A 683 -30.03 -50.14 -19.86
N ASN A 684 -30.22 -50.17 -21.18
CA ASN A 684 -29.16 -49.94 -22.15
C ASN A 684 -28.92 -48.45 -22.35
N ALA A 685 -29.98 -47.65 -22.48
CA ALA A 685 -29.87 -46.20 -22.59
C ALA A 685 -29.44 -45.51 -21.28
N LYS A 686 -29.54 -46.21 -20.13
CA LYS A 686 -29.19 -45.71 -18.77
C LYS A 686 -29.91 -44.41 -18.39
N VAL A 687 -31.17 -44.27 -18.79
CA VAL A 687 -32.03 -43.11 -18.48
C VAL A 687 -33.27 -43.52 -17.70
N SER A 688 -33.83 -42.61 -16.92
CA SER A 688 -35.07 -42.87 -16.16
C SER A 688 -36.15 -41.83 -16.44
N HIS A 689 -37.41 -42.29 -16.43
CA HIS A 689 -38.61 -41.47 -16.55
C HIS A 689 -39.62 -41.84 -15.48
N LYS A 690 -40.39 -40.86 -15.00
CA LYS A 690 -41.42 -41.08 -13.98
C LYS A 690 -42.81 -41.10 -14.60
N PHE A 691 -43.69 -41.98 -14.12
CA PHE A 691 -45.11 -41.93 -14.41
C PHE A 691 -45.95 -42.16 -13.15
N VAL A 692 -47.21 -41.73 -13.19
CA VAL A 692 -48.18 -41.83 -12.10
C VAL A 692 -49.24 -42.87 -12.47
N LYS A 693 -49.39 -43.90 -11.64
CA LYS A 693 -50.48 -44.89 -11.71
C LYS A 693 -51.65 -44.43 -10.84
N GLN A 694 -52.84 -44.36 -11.43
CA GLN A 694 -54.09 -43.96 -10.76
C GLN A 694 -55.19 -45.02 -10.85
#